data_AF-A0A7K3WDQ9-F1
#
_entry.id   AF-A0A7K3WDQ9-F1
#
_cell.length_a   1.000
_cell.length_b   1.000
_cell.length_c   1.000
_cell.angle_alpha   90.00
_cell.angle_beta   90.00
_cell.angle_gamma   90.00
#
_symmetry.space_group_name_H-M   'P 1'
#
loop_
_entity.id
_entity.type
_entity.pdbx_description
1 polymer ?
#
loop_
_entity_poly.entity_id
_entity_poly.type
_entity_poly.pdbx_seq_one_letter_code
_entity_poly.pdbx_strand_id
1 'polypeptide(L)'
;MGVTAVHPVVLTGTVEVLTPGVQTSVQDLTGRTGLWDVGVPPSGAWDDLSFALANRAVGNPPTAAGLEAVVTGPRLRFGARTLVCLAGAVGSATLDGRPVRPGVVTVVPAGGVLDMGACGAPGMRGYLAVAGGIAVPQELGSRATFLLGGFGGLGGRALQAGDALPVGRVENLQAPIDVAPLLPELGDSWTLRVVPGPHGAPEHLTEDGVTELFAASWTVDHRADRTGIRLLGPAPRWARQDGGEAGLHPSNIHDSAYPVGGIMLSGDTPVIVGPDGPSLGGFVVPCAVVRADRWQLAQLRPGDTVRLVPVTPEVAAAAAAERAALLAEPAAAVAATWEAALAGRRSGPPPVTAGPPVRPVLAELAADGPRPGVTVRASGDHHLLLEAGPAQLDLDVRVWVHLLAQRLRALALPAVRELVEGVRSMLVQVDERALPLPVLAELLVQLAGEVPDPMTVTLDVREVTLPITLDHPAAHEAMARYARSVRPDAPWCPDNVEFIRRVNDLEHRDDVFDVVTAATYLVVGLGDVYLGAPVAVPIDPRHRLVTTKYDPARTWTPQNAVGIGGVYLCVYGMEGPGGYQLVGRTVPVWRHVPGSTAKPWLLRQFDRLRFAPVTAEELADRRAAVAAGAEDLQVRPATFSLAEVRALESAHAAEIGTVRTRRRAAFDAERARWGTR
;
A
#
# COMPACT_ATOMS: atom_id res chain seq x y z
N MET A 1 21.59 4.30 -10.26
CA MET A 1 20.69 5.44 -10.00
C MET A 1 21.54 6.65 -9.73
N GLY A 2 21.46 7.62 -10.64
CA GLY A 2 22.34 8.80 -10.68
C GLY A 2 22.03 9.81 -9.59
N VAL A 3 23.05 10.60 -9.28
CA VAL A 3 23.06 11.78 -8.41
C VAL A 3 21.75 12.56 -8.54
N THR A 4 21.03 12.76 -7.43
CA THR A 4 19.98 13.78 -7.32
C THR A 4 20.65 15.12 -7.53
N ALA A 5 20.67 15.59 -8.79
CA ALA A 5 21.03 16.96 -9.07
C ALA A 5 20.04 17.84 -8.32
N VAL A 6 20.52 18.57 -7.32
CA VAL A 6 19.77 19.67 -6.70
C VAL A 6 19.63 20.73 -7.80
N HIS A 7 18.63 20.57 -8.65
CA HIS A 7 18.29 21.61 -9.62
C HIS A 7 17.93 22.85 -8.81
N PRO A 8 18.60 24.00 -9.00
CA PRO A 8 18.23 25.22 -8.31
C PRO A 8 16.79 25.56 -8.67
N VAL A 9 15.90 25.37 -7.71
CA VAL A 9 14.49 25.77 -7.84
C VAL A 9 14.51 27.29 -7.80
N VAL A 10 14.30 27.93 -8.95
CA VAL A 10 14.12 29.38 -8.99
C VAL A 10 12.73 29.64 -8.46
N LEU A 11 12.67 30.37 -7.36
CA LEU A 11 11.45 30.75 -6.68
C LEU A 11 10.91 32.03 -7.29
N THR A 12 9.62 32.05 -7.60
CA THR A 12 8.95 33.23 -8.21
C THR A 12 8.02 33.93 -7.22
N GLY A 13 7.75 33.30 -6.08
CA GLY A 13 6.92 33.86 -5.03
C GLY A 13 6.76 32.92 -3.84
N THR A 14 6.01 33.38 -2.84
CA THR A 14 5.62 32.60 -1.67
C THR A 14 4.11 32.67 -1.47
N VAL A 15 3.54 31.60 -0.93
CA VAL A 15 2.14 31.53 -0.51
C VAL A 15 2.10 31.27 1.00
N GLU A 16 1.56 32.22 1.75
CA GLU A 16 1.43 32.13 3.21
C GLU A 16 0.11 31.44 3.57
N VAL A 17 0.18 30.48 4.48
CA VAL A 17 -0.99 29.78 5.01
C VAL A 17 -1.58 30.56 6.18
N LEU A 18 -2.74 31.19 5.98
CA LEU A 18 -3.43 31.94 7.04
C LEU A 18 -4.19 30.99 7.95
N THR A 19 -4.93 30.07 7.35
CA THR A 19 -5.59 28.95 8.04
C THR A 19 -5.40 27.69 7.20
N PRO A 20 -5.02 26.56 7.80
CA PRO A 20 -4.65 25.37 7.03
C PRO A 20 -5.82 24.54 6.51
N GLY A 21 -7.05 24.78 6.98
CA GLY A 21 -8.18 23.86 6.79
C GLY A 21 -8.14 22.70 7.78
N VAL A 22 -8.85 21.61 7.51
CA VAL A 22 -8.89 20.42 8.39
C VAL A 22 -7.62 19.57 8.22
N GLN A 23 -7.30 19.22 6.97
CA GLN A 23 -6.08 18.51 6.61
C GLN A 23 -5.74 18.86 5.17
N THR A 24 -4.75 19.74 4.99
CA THR A 24 -4.23 20.13 3.68
C THR A 24 -2.78 19.68 3.56
N SER A 25 -2.40 19.08 2.43
CA SER A 25 -1.05 18.57 2.19
C SER A 25 -0.57 18.92 0.79
N VAL A 26 0.75 18.98 0.61
CA VAL A 26 1.35 19.11 -0.71
C VAL A 26 1.35 17.75 -1.38
N GLN A 27 0.81 17.68 -2.60
CA GLN A 27 0.78 16.46 -3.40
C GLN A 27 1.26 16.74 -4.82
N ASP A 28 1.87 15.76 -5.46
CA ASP A 28 2.10 15.74 -6.90
C ASP A 28 1.31 14.62 -7.57
N LEU A 29 1.30 14.59 -8.91
CA LEU A 29 0.53 13.62 -9.69
C LEU A 29 1.15 12.22 -9.69
N THR A 30 2.48 12.16 -9.78
CA THR A 30 3.19 10.88 -9.98
C THR A 30 3.29 10.09 -8.69
N GLY A 31 3.40 10.77 -7.54
CA GLY A 31 3.74 10.14 -6.28
C GLY A 31 5.16 9.54 -6.31
N ARG A 32 5.48 8.78 -5.27
CA ARG A 32 6.71 7.98 -5.15
C ARG A 32 6.54 6.64 -5.88
N THR A 33 7.40 6.36 -6.84
CA THR A 33 7.33 5.11 -7.61
C THR A 33 8.61 4.29 -7.46
N GLY A 34 8.52 2.98 -7.64
CA GLY A 34 9.68 2.08 -7.57
C GLY A 34 10.18 1.78 -6.15
N LEU A 35 9.30 1.93 -5.14
CA LEU A 35 9.58 1.71 -3.72
C LEU A 35 8.47 0.93 -2.99
N TRP A 36 7.48 0.39 -3.72
CA TRP A 36 6.41 -0.45 -3.20
C TRP A 36 6.95 -1.79 -2.67
N ASP A 37 8.06 -2.27 -3.25
CA ASP A 37 8.78 -3.48 -2.82
C ASP A 37 9.39 -3.36 -1.42
N VAL A 38 9.56 -2.12 -0.93
CA VAL A 38 9.97 -1.80 0.43
C VAL A 38 8.84 -1.14 1.24
N GLY A 39 7.61 -1.12 0.72
CA GLY A 39 6.44 -0.58 1.40
C GLY A 39 6.47 0.94 1.61
N VAL A 40 7.12 1.68 0.73
CA VAL A 40 6.91 3.13 0.64
C VAL A 40 5.74 3.37 -0.31
N PRO A 41 4.62 3.94 0.19
CA PRO A 41 3.47 4.18 -0.66
C PRO A 41 3.71 5.31 -1.66
N PRO A 42 2.99 5.29 -2.79
CA PRO A 42 3.09 6.35 -3.78
C PRO A 42 2.61 7.69 -3.26
N SER A 43 1.63 7.71 -2.36
CA SER A 43 0.94 8.93 -1.98
C SER A 43 0.43 9.65 -3.24
N GLY A 44 0.72 10.93 -3.39
CA GLY A 44 0.24 11.75 -4.50
C GLY A 44 -1.21 12.18 -4.31
N ALA A 45 -1.67 12.99 -5.26
CA ALA A 45 -3.05 13.44 -5.30
C ALA A 45 -3.96 12.23 -5.51
N TRP A 46 -4.94 12.04 -4.61
CA TRP A 46 -5.79 10.86 -4.66
C TRP A 46 -6.82 10.95 -5.80
N ASP A 47 -7.48 12.10 -5.95
CA ASP A 47 -8.20 12.47 -7.18
C ASP A 47 -7.18 13.01 -8.18
N ASP A 48 -6.45 12.08 -8.76
CA ASP A 48 -5.40 12.36 -9.74
C ASP A 48 -5.97 12.95 -11.05
N LEU A 49 -7.25 12.74 -11.36
CA LEU A 49 -7.91 13.31 -12.54
C LEU A 49 -8.17 14.82 -12.35
N SER A 50 -8.91 15.20 -11.31
CA SER A 50 -9.22 16.61 -11.01
C SER A 50 -7.94 17.42 -10.80
N PHE A 51 -6.95 16.83 -10.12
CA PHE A 51 -5.66 17.47 -9.89
C PHE A 51 -4.84 17.65 -11.18
N ALA A 52 -4.88 16.68 -12.09
CA ALA A 52 -4.21 16.81 -13.39
C ALA A 52 -4.83 17.92 -14.24
N LEU A 53 -6.16 17.96 -14.31
CA LEU A 53 -6.89 19.01 -15.02
C LEU A 53 -6.58 20.41 -14.44
N ALA A 54 -6.56 20.57 -13.11
CA ALA A 54 -6.21 21.84 -12.48
C ALA A 54 -4.78 22.29 -12.80
N ASN A 55 -3.80 21.37 -12.81
CA ASN A 55 -2.43 21.69 -13.19
C ASN A 55 -2.34 22.11 -14.66
N ARG A 56 -3.02 21.38 -15.56
CA ARG A 56 -3.08 21.75 -16.99
C ARG A 56 -3.74 23.10 -17.20
N ALA A 57 -4.78 23.43 -16.45
CA ALA A 57 -5.48 24.71 -16.54
C ALA A 57 -4.54 25.91 -16.33
N VAL A 58 -3.60 25.83 -15.39
CA VAL A 58 -2.61 26.89 -15.13
C VAL A 58 -1.32 26.75 -15.94
N GLY A 59 -1.27 25.80 -16.87
CA GLY A 59 -0.13 25.57 -17.77
C GLY A 59 1.03 24.77 -17.16
N ASN A 60 0.83 24.15 -16.00
CA ASN A 60 1.88 23.40 -15.29
C ASN A 60 2.30 22.13 -16.02
N PRO A 61 3.58 21.71 -15.87
CA PRO A 61 4.00 20.37 -16.28
C PRO A 61 3.35 19.29 -15.40
N PRO A 62 3.25 18.03 -15.87
CA PRO A 62 2.72 16.91 -15.08
C PRO A 62 3.47 16.63 -13.78
N THR A 63 4.68 17.17 -13.61
CA THR A 63 5.52 17.01 -12.41
C THR A 63 5.27 18.09 -11.35
N ALA A 64 4.40 19.06 -11.63
CA ALA A 64 4.09 20.12 -10.67
C ALA A 64 3.32 19.57 -9.47
N ALA A 65 3.69 20.07 -8.29
CA ALA A 65 2.96 19.83 -7.06
C ALA A 65 1.95 20.96 -6.81
N GLY A 66 0.94 20.64 -6.01
CA GLY A 66 -0.14 21.52 -5.61
C GLY A 66 -0.67 21.07 -4.26
N LEU A 67 -1.86 21.53 -3.89
CA LEU A 67 -2.45 21.21 -2.59
C LEU A 67 -3.64 20.27 -2.76
N GLU A 68 -3.71 19.25 -1.90
CA GLU A 68 -4.90 18.44 -1.63
C GLU A 68 -5.45 18.83 -0.26
N ALA A 69 -6.74 19.19 -0.20
CA ALA A 69 -7.45 19.55 1.03
C ALA A 69 -8.63 18.61 1.27
N VAL A 70 -8.84 18.23 2.53
CA VAL A 70 -9.91 17.31 2.96
C VAL A 70 -10.95 18.09 3.77
N VAL A 71 -12.25 17.97 3.41
CA VAL A 71 -13.42 18.57 4.10
C VAL A 71 -13.48 20.10 4.11
N THR A 72 -12.40 20.80 4.40
CA THR A 72 -12.31 22.26 4.36
C THR A 72 -10.89 22.64 3.96
N GLY A 73 -10.78 23.48 2.94
CA GLY A 73 -9.50 23.92 2.40
C GLY A 73 -8.87 25.09 3.16
N PRO A 74 -7.63 25.45 2.79
CA PRO A 74 -6.90 26.54 3.42
C PRO A 74 -7.38 27.92 2.98
N ARG A 75 -7.00 28.92 3.77
CA ARG A 75 -6.96 30.33 3.38
C ARG A 75 -5.52 30.73 3.16
N LEU A 76 -5.23 31.25 1.98
CA LEU A 76 -3.86 31.44 1.49
C LEU A 76 -3.68 32.88 1.02
N ARG A 77 -2.60 33.54 1.47
CA ARG A 77 -2.19 34.85 0.95
C ARG A 77 -1.04 34.68 -0.04
N PHE A 78 -1.18 35.26 -1.21
CA PHE A 78 -0.18 35.15 -2.27
C PHE A 78 0.75 36.37 -2.25
N GLY A 79 2.05 36.15 -2.09
CA GLY A 79 3.05 37.23 -2.06
C GLY A 79 3.30 37.88 -3.43
N ALA A 80 2.93 37.20 -4.51
CA ALA A 80 3.11 37.68 -5.88
C ALA A 80 1.84 37.43 -6.70
N ARG A 81 1.69 38.19 -7.79
CA ARG A 81 0.63 37.94 -8.78
C ARG A 81 0.85 36.58 -9.43
N THR A 82 -0.17 35.72 -9.48
CA THR A 82 -0.08 34.39 -10.10
C THR A 82 -1.41 33.92 -10.68
N LEU A 83 -1.41 32.76 -11.34
CA LEU A 83 -2.61 32.05 -11.77
C LEU A 83 -2.85 30.85 -10.85
N VAL A 84 -4.12 30.60 -10.54
CA VAL A 84 -4.55 29.43 -9.79
C VAL A 84 -5.73 28.75 -10.47
N CYS A 85 -5.89 27.45 -10.23
CA CYS A 85 -7.08 26.70 -10.59
C CYS A 85 -7.48 25.79 -9.44
N LEU A 86 -8.77 25.80 -9.11
CA LEU A 86 -9.38 24.91 -8.12
C LEU A 86 -10.04 23.72 -8.83
N ALA A 87 -10.08 22.56 -8.19
CA ALA A 87 -10.77 21.36 -8.71
C ALA A 87 -11.22 20.44 -7.57
N GLY A 88 -11.87 19.32 -7.93
CA GLY A 88 -12.47 18.40 -6.96
C GLY A 88 -13.70 19.01 -6.30
N ALA A 89 -13.93 18.66 -5.04
CA ALA A 89 -15.15 19.00 -4.29
C ALA A 89 -15.20 20.44 -3.74
N VAL A 90 -14.56 21.41 -4.38
CA VAL A 90 -14.55 22.80 -3.92
C VAL A 90 -15.85 23.51 -4.29
N GLY A 91 -16.68 23.88 -3.32
CA GLY A 91 -18.03 24.43 -3.57
C GLY A 91 -18.23 25.91 -3.30
N SER A 92 -17.36 26.55 -2.51
CA SER A 92 -17.61 27.88 -1.94
C SER A 92 -16.38 28.79 -1.91
N ALA A 93 -15.40 28.55 -2.78
CA ALA A 93 -14.16 29.29 -2.76
C ALA A 93 -14.33 30.77 -3.11
N THR A 94 -13.51 31.63 -2.52
CA THR A 94 -13.49 33.07 -2.79
C THR A 94 -12.08 33.62 -2.91
N LEU A 95 -11.90 34.66 -3.73
CA LEU A 95 -10.70 35.49 -3.78
C LEU A 95 -11.08 36.90 -3.33
N ASP A 96 -10.53 37.35 -2.21
CA ASP A 96 -10.87 38.63 -1.58
C ASP A 96 -12.39 38.81 -1.40
N GLY A 97 -13.08 37.72 -1.02
CA GLY A 97 -14.53 37.67 -0.82
C GLY A 97 -15.37 37.52 -2.11
N ARG A 98 -14.76 37.51 -3.29
CA ARG A 98 -15.45 37.28 -4.57
C ARG A 98 -15.46 35.80 -4.94
N PRO A 99 -16.59 35.22 -5.38
CA PRO A 99 -16.67 33.81 -5.73
C PRO A 99 -15.64 33.39 -6.80
N VAL A 100 -15.03 32.22 -6.60
CA VAL A 100 -14.12 31.57 -7.55
C VAL A 100 -14.70 30.24 -7.97
N ARG A 101 -14.78 29.99 -9.28
CA ARG A 101 -15.34 28.76 -9.83
C ARG A 101 -14.24 27.72 -10.07
N PRO A 102 -14.42 26.46 -9.63
CA PRO A 102 -13.52 25.36 -9.98
C PRO A 102 -13.42 25.17 -11.50
N GLY A 103 -12.24 24.76 -11.97
CA GLY A 103 -11.92 24.53 -13.37
C GLY A 103 -11.62 25.80 -14.18
N VAL A 104 -11.91 26.98 -13.62
CA VAL A 104 -11.66 28.28 -14.26
C VAL A 104 -10.37 28.89 -13.71
N VAL A 105 -9.46 29.24 -14.60
CA VAL A 105 -8.20 29.91 -14.25
C VAL A 105 -8.48 31.27 -13.64
N THR A 106 -8.00 31.48 -12.42
CA THR A 106 -8.19 32.72 -11.67
C THR A 106 -6.87 33.43 -11.50
N VAL A 107 -6.85 34.72 -11.81
CA VAL A 107 -5.70 35.60 -11.58
C VAL A 107 -5.75 36.09 -10.13
N VAL A 108 -4.74 35.73 -9.33
CA VAL A 108 -4.59 36.21 -7.97
C VAL A 108 -3.63 37.41 -7.99
N PRO A 109 -4.02 38.61 -7.50
CA PRO A 109 -3.11 39.73 -7.37
C PRO A 109 -2.10 39.49 -6.23
N ALA A 110 -0.98 40.21 -6.24
CA ALA A 110 -0.08 40.23 -5.07
C ALA A 110 -0.83 40.74 -3.83
N GLY A 111 -0.70 40.05 -2.72
CA GLY A 111 -1.44 40.28 -1.47
C GLY A 111 -2.85 39.68 -1.44
N GLY A 112 -3.36 39.15 -2.56
CA GLY A 112 -4.69 38.56 -2.64
C GLY A 112 -4.84 37.33 -1.75
N VAL A 113 -6.04 37.16 -1.18
CA VAL A 113 -6.37 36.06 -0.27
C VAL A 113 -7.38 35.13 -0.92
N LEU A 114 -6.93 33.91 -1.23
CA LEU A 114 -7.79 32.81 -1.68
C LEU A 114 -8.27 32.02 -0.46
N ASP A 115 -9.58 31.92 -0.30
CA ASP A 115 -10.25 31.03 0.65
C ASP A 115 -10.85 29.87 -0.13
N MET A 116 -10.37 28.64 0.10
CA MET A 116 -10.94 27.45 -0.56
C MET A 116 -12.30 27.04 0.00
N GLY A 117 -12.66 27.48 1.21
CA GLY A 117 -13.93 27.16 1.85
C GLY A 117 -14.14 25.66 2.09
N ALA A 118 -15.40 25.26 2.19
CA ALA A 118 -15.79 23.87 2.37
C ALA A 118 -15.48 23.04 1.10
N CYS A 119 -14.94 21.83 1.33
CA CYS A 119 -14.76 20.80 0.32
C CYS A 119 -15.79 19.68 0.58
N GLY A 120 -16.78 19.54 -0.27
CA GLY A 120 -17.76 18.45 -0.22
C GLY A 120 -19.21 18.84 -0.51
N ALA A 121 -20.07 17.81 -0.46
CA ALA A 121 -21.50 17.85 -0.75
C ALA A 121 -21.88 18.27 -2.19
N PRO A 122 -21.57 17.44 -3.21
CA PRO A 122 -20.97 16.09 -3.14
C PRO A 122 -19.43 16.06 -3.15
N GLY A 123 -18.85 14.90 -2.84
CA GLY A 123 -17.39 14.70 -2.75
C GLY A 123 -16.78 15.04 -1.39
N MET A 124 -15.44 14.94 -1.27
CA MET A 124 -14.72 15.12 0.00
C MET A 124 -13.41 15.92 -0.12
N ARG A 125 -12.75 15.88 -1.28
CA ARG A 125 -11.41 16.44 -1.47
C ARG A 125 -11.39 17.55 -2.50
N GLY A 126 -10.83 18.68 -2.11
CA GLY A 126 -10.58 19.83 -2.97
C GLY A 126 -9.11 19.96 -3.33
N TYR A 127 -8.83 20.54 -4.50
CA TYR A 127 -7.48 20.67 -5.03
C TYR A 127 -7.18 22.10 -5.45
N LEU A 128 -5.93 22.51 -5.26
CA LEU A 128 -5.40 23.79 -5.74
C LEU A 128 -4.13 23.57 -6.55
N ALA A 129 -4.17 23.98 -7.81
CA ALA A 129 -2.99 24.18 -8.64
C ALA A 129 -2.60 25.66 -8.65
N VAL A 130 -1.30 25.93 -8.53
CA VAL A 130 -0.70 27.27 -8.64
C VAL A 130 0.25 27.23 -9.83
N ALA A 131 0.21 28.23 -10.70
CA ALA A 131 1.16 28.33 -11.82
C ALA A 131 2.61 28.26 -11.32
N GLY A 132 3.41 27.39 -11.94
CA GLY A 132 4.77 27.03 -11.54
C GLY A 132 4.87 25.94 -10.48
N GLY A 133 3.76 25.57 -9.85
CA GLY A 133 3.66 24.51 -8.84
C GLY A 133 4.25 24.90 -7.48
N ILE A 134 3.91 24.12 -6.45
CA ILE A 134 4.49 24.24 -5.12
C ILE A 134 5.90 23.61 -5.12
N ALA A 135 6.90 24.41 -4.80
CA ALA A 135 8.31 24.14 -5.08
C ALA A 135 9.07 23.55 -3.88
N VAL A 136 8.43 22.62 -3.16
CA VAL A 136 9.09 21.88 -2.07
C VAL A 136 10.12 20.88 -2.63
N PRO A 137 11.13 20.48 -1.84
CA PRO A 137 12.09 19.44 -2.24
C PRO A 137 11.41 18.12 -2.58
N GLN A 138 12.01 17.35 -3.49
CA GLN A 138 11.63 15.96 -3.70
C GLN A 138 12.29 15.09 -2.64
N GLU A 139 11.52 14.22 -2.02
CA GLU A 139 11.98 13.18 -1.11
C GLU A 139 11.58 11.83 -1.70
N LEU A 140 12.58 10.96 -1.89
CA LEU A 140 12.40 9.66 -2.54
C LEU A 140 11.74 9.78 -3.94
N GLY A 141 12.11 10.82 -4.69
CA GLY A 141 11.69 11.04 -6.08
C GLY A 141 10.40 11.85 -6.26
N SER A 142 9.72 12.26 -5.19
CA SER A 142 8.41 12.94 -5.27
C SER A 142 8.27 14.05 -4.23
N ARG A 143 7.38 15.01 -4.51
CA ARG A 143 6.95 16.08 -3.60
C ARG A 143 5.72 15.70 -2.78
N ALA A 144 5.13 14.54 -3.02
CA ALA A 144 3.96 14.07 -2.31
C ALA A 144 4.20 13.95 -0.80
N THR A 145 3.23 14.34 0.01
CA THR A 145 3.30 14.17 1.47
C THR A 145 2.81 12.77 1.83
N PHE A 146 3.62 11.98 2.55
CA PHE A 146 3.14 10.78 3.25
C PHE A 146 2.99 11.09 4.73
N LEU A 147 1.76 11.43 5.14
CA LEU A 147 1.48 11.93 6.49
C LEU A 147 1.86 10.92 7.58
N LEU A 148 1.51 9.65 7.38
CA LEU A 148 1.79 8.61 8.37
C LEU A 148 3.31 8.38 8.51
N GLY A 149 4.05 8.43 7.39
CA GLY A 149 5.50 8.27 7.38
C GLY A 149 6.29 9.50 7.81
N GLY A 150 5.66 10.68 7.85
CA GLY A 150 6.30 11.91 8.30
C GLY A 150 7.34 12.47 7.33
N PHE A 151 7.19 12.27 6.01
CA PHE A 151 8.13 12.77 5.00
C PHE A 151 7.46 13.21 3.68
N GLY A 152 8.21 13.93 2.87
CA GLY A 152 7.74 14.61 1.66
C GLY A 152 6.89 15.86 1.93
N GLY A 153 6.52 16.58 0.87
CA GLY A 153 5.73 17.81 1.01
C GLY A 153 6.46 18.90 1.81
N LEU A 154 5.71 19.59 2.67
CA LEU A 154 6.28 20.58 3.61
C LEU A 154 6.52 19.92 4.97
N GLY A 155 7.74 19.41 5.16
CA GLY A 155 8.17 18.81 6.44
C GLY A 155 7.41 17.53 6.84
N GLY A 156 6.87 16.79 5.86
CA GLY A 156 6.23 15.50 6.11
C GLY A 156 4.87 15.55 6.79
N ARG A 157 4.24 16.73 6.87
CA ARG A 157 3.03 16.97 7.65
C ARG A 157 1.96 17.72 6.87
N ALA A 158 0.76 17.77 7.44
CA ALA A 158 -0.26 18.71 7.00
C ALA A 158 0.20 20.15 7.24
N LEU A 159 -0.32 21.07 6.43
CA LEU A 159 -0.06 22.50 6.56
C LEU A 159 -0.54 23.02 7.92
N GLN A 160 0.14 24.06 8.40
CA GLN A 160 -0.15 24.77 9.63
C GLN A 160 -0.24 26.28 9.34
N ALA A 161 -0.93 27.02 10.19
CA ALA A 161 -0.97 28.48 10.08
C ALA A 161 0.44 29.07 10.22
N GLY A 162 0.77 30.03 9.36
CA GLY A 162 2.09 30.66 9.27
C GLY A 162 3.09 29.93 8.37
N ASP A 163 2.75 28.74 7.83
CA ASP A 163 3.60 28.09 6.84
C ASP A 163 3.76 28.96 5.58
N ALA A 164 4.96 28.97 5.02
CA ALA A 164 5.28 29.64 3.76
C ALA A 164 5.62 28.61 2.68
N LEU A 165 4.78 28.52 1.66
CA LEU A 165 4.95 27.60 0.54
C LEU A 165 5.71 28.30 -0.60
N PRO A 166 6.88 27.79 -1.02
CA PRO A 166 7.58 28.30 -2.19
C PRO A 166 6.81 27.99 -3.48
N VAL A 167 6.79 28.93 -4.43
CA VAL A 167 6.22 28.73 -5.78
C VAL A 167 7.34 28.65 -6.82
N GLY A 168 7.22 27.68 -7.73
CA GLY A 168 8.21 27.37 -8.74
C GLY A 168 8.23 28.36 -9.91
N ARG A 169 8.97 27.98 -10.96
CA ARG A 169 9.17 28.78 -12.18
C ARG A 169 7.90 28.89 -13.01
N VAL A 170 7.63 30.06 -13.58
CA VAL A 170 6.46 30.31 -14.43
C VAL A 170 6.82 30.52 -15.91
N GLU A 171 8.10 30.48 -16.25
CA GLU A 171 8.57 30.55 -17.62
C GLU A 171 8.25 29.25 -18.37
N ASN A 172 7.86 29.37 -19.65
CA ASN A 172 7.53 28.25 -20.55
C ASN A 172 6.35 27.37 -20.08
N LEU A 173 5.48 27.89 -19.20
CA LEU A 173 4.19 27.25 -18.95
C LEU A 173 3.34 27.26 -20.22
N GLN A 174 2.47 26.25 -20.35
CA GLN A 174 1.50 26.22 -21.44
C GLN A 174 0.46 27.34 -21.27
N ALA A 175 -0.22 27.70 -22.36
CA ALA A 175 -1.30 28.67 -22.31
C ALA A 175 -2.39 28.20 -21.33
N PRO A 176 -2.92 29.08 -20.46
CA PRO A 176 -3.98 28.71 -19.54
C PRO A 176 -5.25 28.31 -20.29
N ILE A 177 -5.99 27.35 -19.76
CA ILE A 177 -7.22 26.82 -20.35
C ILE A 177 -8.31 26.66 -19.28
N ASP A 178 -9.56 26.89 -19.66
CA ASP A 178 -10.72 26.60 -18.82
C ASP A 178 -11.07 25.11 -18.95
N VAL A 179 -10.90 24.36 -17.86
CA VAL A 179 -11.17 22.93 -17.78
C VAL A 179 -12.47 22.62 -17.02
N ALA A 180 -13.26 23.63 -16.65
CA ALA A 180 -14.52 23.42 -15.93
C ALA A 180 -15.46 22.42 -16.63
N PRO A 181 -15.58 22.38 -17.97
CA PRO A 181 -16.40 21.37 -18.65
C PRO A 181 -15.85 19.93 -18.58
N LEU A 182 -14.59 19.76 -18.18
CA LEU A 182 -13.92 18.46 -18.08
C LEU A 182 -13.83 17.93 -16.64
N LEU A 183 -14.12 18.78 -15.65
CA LEU A 183 -14.14 18.33 -14.26
C LEU A 183 -15.23 17.27 -14.09
N PRO A 184 -14.93 16.16 -13.37
CA PRO A 184 -15.90 15.11 -13.20
C PRO A 184 -17.08 15.58 -12.34
N GLU A 185 -18.27 15.12 -12.69
CA GLU A 185 -19.46 15.28 -11.84
C GLU A 185 -19.30 14.42 -10.58
N LEU A 186 -19.58 15.01 -9.42
CA LEU A 186 -19.51 14.34 -8.13
C LEU A 186 -20.92 14.01 -7.64
N GLY A 187 -21.06 12.91 -6.91
CA GLY A 187 -22.34 12.45 -6.33
C GLY A 187 -22.16 11.85 -4.94
N ASP A 188 -23.20 11.15 -4.48
CA ASP A 188 -23.24 10.37 -3.25
C ASP A 188 -23.45 8.86 -3.50
N SER A 189 -23.64 8.49 -4.77
CA SER A 189 -23.78 7.13 -5.27
C SER A 189 -22.75 6.89 -6.37
N TRP A 190 -21.91 5.88 -6.18
CA TRP A 190 -20.71 5.66 -6.97
C TRP A 190 -20.73 4.29 -7.61
N THR A 191 -20.29 4.22 -8.86
CA THR A 191 -20.12 2.97 -9.59
C THR A 191 -18.65 2.82 -9.93
N LEU A 192 -18.00 1.84 -9.32
CA LEU A 192 -16.59 1.55 -9.52
C LEU A 192 -16.44 0.36 -10.45
N ARG A 193 -15.79 0.55 -11.61
CA ARG A 193 -15.36 -0.57 -12.44
C ARG A 193 -14.21 -1.30 -11.74
N VAL A 194 -14.33 -2.62 -11.66
CA VAL A 194 -13.32 -3.48 -11.04
C VAL A 194 -12.91 -4.61 -11.98
N VAL A 195 -11.63 -4.97 -11.96
CA VAL A 195 -11.14 -6.20 -12.59
C VAL A 195 -11.22 -7.32 -11.53
N PRO A 196 -11.93 -8.43 -11.79
CA PRO A 196 -11.91 -9.59 -10.90
C PRO A 196 -10.52 -10.19 -10.76
N GLY A 197 -10.21 -10.70 -9.58
CA GLY A 197 -8.91 -11.28 -9.21
C GLY A 197 -8.05 -10.37 -8.33
N PRO A 198 -6.94 -10.92 -7.79
CA PRO A 198 -6.45 -12.28 -8.06
C PRO A 198 -7.16 -13.40 -7.28
N HIS A 199 -7.81 -13.12 -6.15
CA HIS A 199 -8.29 -14.13 -5.19
C HIS A 199 -9.82 -14.25 -5.14
N GLY A 200 -10.43 -14.82 -6.19
CA GLY A 200 -11.88 -15.01 -6.29
C GLY A 200 -12.37 -16.43 -6.00
N ALA A 201 -13.47 -16.82 -6.64
CA ALA A 201 -13.98 -18.18 -6.65
C ALA A 201 -13.22 -19.06 -7.68
N PRO A 202 -13.20 -20.40 -7.47
CA PRO A 202 -13.74 -21.14 -6.32
C PRO A 202 -12.74 -21.29 -5.16
N GLU A 203 -11.53 -20.74 -5.28
CA GLU A 203 -10.41 -21.06 -4.38
C GLU A 203 -10.53 -20.40 -3.01
N HIS A 204 -11.00 -19.15 -2.95
CA HIS A 204 -11.09 -18.38 -1.71
C HIS A 204 -12.53 -18.04 -1.34
N LEU A 205 -13.33 -17.66 -2.32
CA LEU A 205 -14.76 -17.38 -2.17
C LEU A 205 -15.59 -18.44 -2.88
N THR A 206 -16.82 -18.64 -2.42
CA THR A 206 -17.79 -19.43 -3.21
C THR A 206 -18.29 -18.62 -4.41
N GLU A 207 -18.83 -19.29 -5.43
CA GLU A 207 -19.45 -18.63 -6.59
C GLU A 207 -20.59 -17.69 -6.16
N ASP A 208 -21.40 -18.12 -5.19
CA ASP A 208 -22.45 -17.30 -4.58
C ASP A 208 -21.85 -16.08 -3.86
N GLY A 209 -20.72 -16.25 -3.17
CA GLY A 209 -20.01 -15.16 -2.50
C GLY A 209 -19.49 -14.09 -3.46
N VAL A 210 -18.94 -14.51 -4.61
CA VAL A 210 -18.53 -13.58 -5.68
C VAL A 210 -19.74 -12.88 -6.30
N THR A 211 -20.83 -13.61 -6.51
CA THR A 211 -22.09 -13.04 -7.03
C THR A 211 -22.65 -11.99 -6.07
N GLU A 212 -22.69 -12.29 -4.77
CA GLU A 212 -23.13 -11.37 -3.72
C GLU A 212 -22.23 -10.13 -3.62
N LEU A 213 -20.91 -10.30 -3.74
CA LEU A 213 -19.92 -9.20 -3.72
C LEU A 213 -20.23 -8.13 -4.79
N PHE A 214 -20.54 -8.55 -6.02
CA PHE A 214 -20.83 -7.64 -7.13
C PHE A 214 -22.30 -7.18 -7.20
N ALA A 215 -23.24 -7.95 -6.65
CA ALA A 215 -24.65 -7.55 -6.58
C ALA A 215 -24.93 -6.55 -5.45
N ALA A 216 -24.09 -6.56 -4.40
CA ALA A 216 -24.26 -5.75 -3.21
C ALA A 216 -24.19 -4.23 -3.48
N SER A 217 -24.88 -3.50 -2.62
CA SER A 217 -24.77 -2.05 -2.47
C SER A 217 -23.98 -1.78 -1.20
N TRP A 218 -22.75 -1.33 -1.34
CA TRP A 218 -21.83 -1.12 -0.22
C TRP A 218 -22.00 0.28 0.35
N THR A 219 -21.80 0.44 1.66
CA THR A 219 -21.77 1.75 2.32
C THR A 219 -20.35 2.06 2.77
N VAL A 220 -19.88 3.28 2.54
CA VAL A 220 -18.56 3.72 3.00
C VAL A 220 -18.56 3.90 4.53
N ASP A 221 -17.65 3.23 5.22
CA ASP A 221 -17.49 3.33 6.68
C ASP A 221 -16.82 4.67 7.08
N HIS A 222 -17.12 5.15 8.29
CA HIS A 222 -16.58 6.40 8.84
C HIS A 222 -15.06 6.40 9.07
N ARG A 223 -14.41 5.24 9.09
CA ARG A 223 -12.95 5.09 9.28
C ARG A 223 -12.16 5.13 7.95
N ALA A 224 -12.75 5.61 6.87
CA ALA A 224 -12.09 5.76 5.58
C ALA A 224 -11.06 6.91 5.60
N ASP A 225 -9.85 6.64 5.12
CA ASP A 225 -8.77 7.63 4.98
C ASP A 225 -7.85 7.29 3.79
N ARG A 226 -6.72 8.00 3.64
CA ARG A 226 -5.77 7.77 2.54
C ARG A 226 -5.10 6.40 2.56
N THR A 227 -5.11 5.69 3.70
CA THR A 227 -4.59 4.32 3.81
C THR A 227 -5.55 3.29 3.23
N GLY A 228 -6.86 3.54 3.38
CA GLY A 228 -7.87 2.73 2.73
C GLY A 228 -9.31 3.08 3.09
N ILE A 229 -10.23 2.55 2.27
CA ILE A 229 -11.68 2.79 2.39
C ILE A 229 -12.35 1.48 2.80
N ARG A 230 -12.90 1.45 4.00
CA ARG A 230 -13.64 0.30 4.51
C ARG A 230 -15.08 0.35 3.99
N LEU A 231 -15.60 -0.80 3.59
CA LEU A 231 -16.97 -0.95 3.11
C LEU A 231 -17.80 -1.77 4.09
N LEU A 232 -19.03 -1.33 4.32
CA LEU A 232 -20.05 -2.03 5.07
C LEU A 232 -21.02 -2.68 4.09
N GLY A 233 -21.32 -3.95 4.29
CA GLY A 233 -22.18 -4.75 3.41
C GLY A 233 -22.22 -6.22 3.85
N PRO A 234 -22.62 -7.14 2.96
CA PRO A 234 -22.71 -8.56 3.29
C PRO A 234 -21.34 -9.14 3.64
N ALA A 235 -21.34 -10.10 4.56
CA ALA A 235 -20.13 -10.85 4.91
C ALA A 235 -19.69 -11.75 3.73
N PRO A 236 -18.38 -11.91 3.49
CA PRO A 236 -17.89 -12.80 2.44
C PRO A 236 -18.29 -14.26 2.70
N ARG A 237 -18.59 -15.00 1.62
CA ARG A 237 -18.79 -16.46 1.69
C ARG A 237 -17.51 -17.17 1.30
N TRP A 238 -16.85 -17.77 2.28
CA TRP A 238 -15.57 -18.44 2.12
C TRP A 238 -15.70 -19.85 1.55
N ALA A 239 -14.83 -20.21 0.61
CA ALA A 239 -14.71 -21.58 0.08
C ALA A 239 -13.79 -22.49 0.91
N ARG A 240 -13.11 -21.90 1.90
CA ARG A 240 -12.17 -22.58 2.81
C ARG A 240 -12.50 -22.26 4.25
N GLN A 241 -12.09 -23.15 5.15
CA GLN A 241 -12.38 -23.04 6.59
C GLN A 241 -11.39 -22.16 7.35
N ASP A 242 -10.17 -22.01 6.85
CA ASP A 242 -9.10 -21.19 7.44
C ASP A 242 -8.02 -20.86 6.40
N GLY A 243 -6.99 -20.12 6.84
CA GLY A 243 -5.82 -19.76 6.04
C GLY A 243 -4.60 -20.66 6.27
N GLY A 244 -4.76 -21.80 6.96
CA GLY A 244 -3.65 -22.70 7.29
C GLY A 244 -2.55 -22.02 8.12
N GLU A 245 -1.29 -22.16 7.69
CA GLU A 245 -0.12 -21.58 8.36
C GLU A 245 -0.08 -20.03 8.28
N ALA A 246 -0.87 -19.43 7.40
CA ALA A 246 -0.96 -17.98 7.27
C ALA A 246 -1.90 -17.33 8.30
N GLY A 247 -2.78 -18.09 8.93
CA GLY A 247 -3.68 -17.62 9.99
C GLY A 247 -5.00 -18.40 10.09
N LEU A 248 -5.74 -18.16 11.17
CA LEU A 248 -6.99 -18.86 11.48
C LEU A 248 -8.17 -18.43 10.62
N HIS A 249 -8.15 -17.21 10.08
CA HIS A 249 -9.27 -16.68 9.32
C HIS A 249 -9.20 -17.17 7.85
N PRO A 250 -10.32 -17.56 7.21
CA PRO A 250 -10.38 -17.92 5.80
C PRO A 250 -9.91 -16.83 4.82
N SER A 251 -9.72 -15.59 5.28
CA SER A 251 -9.14 -14.53 4.45
C SER A 251 -7.62 -14.51 4.48
N ASN A 252 -6.97 -15.21 5.41
CA ASN A 252 -5.53 -15.17 5.58
C ASN A 252 -4.79 -15.93 4.47
N ILE A 253 -3.82 -15.28 3.83
CA ILE A 253 -2.93 -15.88 2.84
C ILE A 253 -1.48 -15.64 3.25
N HIS A 254 -0.57 -16.45 2.71
CA HIS A 254 0.87 -16.17 2.80
C HIS A 254 1.12 -14.80 2.18
N ASP A 255 1.83 -13.95 2.93
CA ASP A 255 1.87 -12.52 2.69
C ASP A 255 2.31 -12.20 1.25
N SER A 256 1.50 -11.39 0.58
CA SER A 256 1.54 -11.07 -0.85
C SER A 256 1.30 -9.58 -1.04
N ALA A 257 1.77 -9.02 -2.15
CA ALA A 257 1.63 -7.60 -2.42
C ALA A 257 0.22 -7.23 -2.92
N TYR A 258 -0.25 -6.08 -2.49
CA TYR A 258 -1.51 -5.48 -2.92
C TYR A 258 -1.27 -4.45 -4.01
N PRO A 259 -2.11 -4.39 -5.05
CA PRO A 259 -2.18 -3.21 -5.90
C PRO A 259 -2.92 -2.08 -5.15
N VAL A 260 -2.51 -0.83 -5.36
CA VAL A 260 -3.34 0.32 -4.97
C VAL A 260 -4.72 0.19 -5.62
N GLY A 261 -5.81 0.44 -4.90
CA GLY A 261 -7.18 0.19 -5.36
C GLY A 261 -7.60 -1.28 -5.36
N GLY A 262 -6.73 -2.22 -4.95
CA GLY A 262 -7.12 -3.58 -4.62
C GLY A 262 -8.09 -3.60 -3.44
N ILE A 263 -9.12 -4.43 -3.50
CA ILE A 263 -10.09 -4.60 -2.41
C ILE A 263 -9.65 -5.80 -1.60
N MET A 264 -8.97 -5.58 -0.47
CA MET A 264 -8.57 -6.67 0.43
C MET A 264 -9.69 -7.04 1.39
N LEU A 265 -9.82 -8.33 1.73
CA LEU A 265 -10.75 -8.79 2.76
C LEU A 265 -10.01 -8.98 4.09
N SER A 266 -9.93 -7.93 4.90
CA SER A 266 -9.31 -7.97 6.23
C SER A 266 -10.27 -8.62 7.22
N GLY A 267 -10.09 -9.92 7.50
CA GLY A 267 -11.16 -10.72 8.10
C GLY A 267 -12.34 -10.77 7.14
N ASP A 268 -13.53 -10.42 7.64
CA ASP A 268 -14.75 -10.29 6.84
C ASP A 268 -15.02 -8.85 6.34
N THR A 269 -14.11 -7.91 6.60
CA THR A 269 -14.29 -6.50 6.20
C THR A 269 -13.56 -6.19 4.90
N PRO A 270 -14.26 -5.79 3.82
CA PRO A 270 -13.63 -5.29 2.61
C PRO A 270 -12.99 -3.91 2.83
N VAL A 271 -11.75 -3.75 2.39
CA VAL A 271 -10.99 -2.50 2.46
C VAL A 271 -10.33 -2.23 1.11
N ILE A 272 -10.67 -1.12 0.47
CA ILE A 272 -10.01 -0.65 -0.74
C ILE A 272 -8.67 -0.01 -0.34
N VAL A 273 -7.55 -0.52 -0.86
CA VAL A 273 -6.21 0.01 -0.59
C VAL A 273 -6.05 1.41 -1.19
N GLY A 274 -5.77 2.39 -0.34
CA GLY A 274 -5.58 3.79 -0.75
C GLY A 274 -4.14 4.09 -1.24
N PRO A 275 -3.87 5.33 -1.68
CA PRO A 275 -2.55 5.74 -2.15
C PRO A 275 -1.48 5.80 -1.04
N ASP A 276 -1.89 5.89 0.22
CA ASP A 276 -1.04 5.78 1.41
C ASP A 276 -1.22 4.40 2.10
N GLY A 277 -1.80 3.44 1.38
CA GLY A 277 -2.14 2.11 1.88
C GLY A 277 -0.97 1.13 1.93
N PRO A 278 -1.20 -0.05 2.52
CA PRO A 278 -0.16 -1.04 2.74
C PRO A 278 0.27 -1.71 1.43
N SER A 279 1.55 -2.07 1.31
CA SER A 279 2.04 -2.82 0.15
C SER A 279 1.89 -4.32 0.33
N LEU A 280 2.66 -4.93 1.23
CA LEU A 280 2.65 -6.35 1.49
C LEU A 280 1.71 -6.65 2.67
N GLY A 281 0.86 -7.67 2.52
CA GLY A 281 0.03 -8.18 3.60
C GLY A 281 -0.56 -9.55 3.30
N GLY A 282 -1.20 -10.17 4.29
CA GLY A 282 -1.69 -11.56 4.16
C GLY A 282 -3.19 -11.71 4.22
N PHE A 283 -3.89 -10.99 3.35
CA PHE A 283 -5.33 -11.09 3.13
C PHE A 283 -5.65 -11.26 1.64
N VAL A 284 -6.71 -11.99 1.31
CA VAL A 284 -7.16 -12.14 -0.08
C VAL A 284 -7.62 -10.81 -0.69
N VAL A 285 -7.59 -10.74 -2.02
CA VAL A 285 -8.00 -9.60 -2.85
C VAL A 285 -8.88 -10.13 -3.99
N PRO A 286 -10.22 -10.14 -3.86
CA PRO A 286 -11.11 -10.66 -4.90
C PRO A 286 -11.22 -9.81 -6.16
N CYS A 287 -10.92 -8.51 -6.08
CA CYS A 287 -10.95 -7.61 -7.23
C CYS A 287 -10.15 -6.33 -6.97
N ALA A 288 -9.87 -5.57 -8.03
CA ALA A 288 -9.20 -4.28 -7.94
C ALA A 288 -9.90 -3.21 -8.80
N VAL A 289 -10.02 -1.99 -8.27
CA VAL A 289 -10.58 -0.83 -8.97
C VAL A 289 -9.66 -0.44 -10.13
N VAL A 290 -10.25 -0.28 -11.33
CA VAL A 290 -9.50 0.13 -12.54
C VAL A 290 -8.84 1.48 -12.34
N ARG A 291 -7.66 1.69 -12.92
CA ARG A 291 -6.88 2.93 -12.76
C ARG A 291 -7.68 4.17 -13.16
N ALA A 292 -8.53 4.05 -14.17
CA ALA A 292 -9.38 5.14 -14.65
C ALA A 292 -10.43 5.62 -13.64
N ASP A 293 -10.84 4.78 -12.68
CA ASP A 293 -11.88 5.09 -11.68
C ASP A 293 -11.33 5.41 -10.31
N ARG A 294 -10.01 5.25 -10.08
CA ARG A 294 -9.39 5.47 -8.76
C ARG A 294 -9.60 6.89 -8.20
N TRP A 295 -9.77 7.87 -9.08
CA TRP A 295 -10.06 9.25 -8.66
C TRP A 295 -11.37 9.36 -7.86
N GLN A 296 -12.36 8.50 -8.14
CA GLN A 296 -13.64 8.47 -7.42
C GLN A 296 -13.43 8.12 -5.95
N LEU A 297 -12.46 7.25 -5.65
CA LEU A 297 -12.13 6.82 -4.27
C LEU A 297 -11.78 8.01 -3.37
N ALA A 298 -11.11 9.02 -3.93
CA ALA A 298 -10.76 10.24 -3.21
C ALA A 298 -11.96 11.11 -2.82
N GLN A 299 -13.09 10.93 -3.50
CA GLN A 299 -14.31 11.72 -3.31
C GLN A 299 -15.37 11.01 -2.47
N LEU A 300 -15.20 9.70 -2.22
CA LEU A 300 -16.07 8.93 -1.33
C LEU A 300 -16.10 9.55 0.07
N ARG A 301 -17.31 9.73 0.61
CA ARG A 301 -17.56 10.13 2.00
C ARG A 301 -18.15 8.98 2.81
N PRO A 302 -17.94 8.98 4.15
CA PRO A 302 -18.74 8.14 5.04
C PRO A 302 -20.24 8.24 4.74
N GLY A 303 -20.89 7.08 4.59
CA GLY A 303 -22.31 6.98 4.26
C GLY A 303 -22.65 6.99 2.76
N ASP A 304 -21.71 7.35 1.87
CA ASP A 304 -21.94 7.23 0.42
C ASP A 304 -22.14 5.75 0.04
N THR A 305 -22.90 5.54 -1.05
CA THR A 305 -23.17 4.20 -1.60
C THR A 305 -22.22 3.86 -2.73
N VAL A 306 -21.69 2.64 -2.75
CA VAL A 306 -20.77 2.13 -3.77
C VAL A 306 -21.30 0.84 -4.38
N ARG A 307 -21.32 0.78 -5.71
CA ARG A 307 -21.54 -0.46 -6.48
C ARG A 307 -20.25 -0.86 -7.20
N LEU A 308 -19.91 -2.14 -7.11
CA LEU A 308 -18.75 -2.72 -7.79
C LEU A 308 -19.22 -3.38 -9.08
N VAL A 309 -18.72 -2.92 -10.24
CA VAL A 309 -19.10 -3.48 -11.54
C VAL A 309 -17.91 -4.20 -12.15
N PRO A 310 -17.96 -5.55 -12.26
CA PRO A 310 -16.88 -6.30 -12.86
C PRO A 310 -16.78 -6.00 -14.36
N VAL A 311 -15.58 -5.68 -14.82
CA VAL A 311 -15.27 -5.41 -16.23
C VAL A 311 -14.08 -6.24 -16.71
N THR A 312 -13.95 -6.37 -18.03
CA THR A 312 -12.80 -7.04 -18.64
C THR A 312 -11.57 -6.12 -18.66
N PRO A 313 -10.34 -6.67 -18.71
CA PRO A 313 -9.12 -5.87 -18.88
C PRO A 313 -9.16 -4.94 -20.10
N GLU A 314 -9.84 -5.32 -21.18
CA GLU A 314 -9.97 -4.50 -22.40
C GLU A 314 -10.83 -3.26 -22.15
N VAL A 315 -11.93 -3.39 -21.41
CA VAL A 315 -12.77 -2.26 -21.00
C VAL A 315 -11.97 -1.31 -20.09
N ALA A 316 -11.17 -1.86 -19.17
CA ALA A 316 -10.30 -1.06 -18.31
C ALA A 316 -9.21 -0.32 -19.11
N ALA A 317 -8.58 -0.99 -20.08
CA ALA A 317 -7.58 -0.40 -20.98
C ALA A 317 -8.18 0.72 -21.86
N ALA A 318 -9.40 0.52 -22.39
CA ALA A 318 -10.11 1.55 -23.13
C ALA A 318 -10.38 2.80 -22.27
N ALA A 319 -10.84 2.61 -21.04
CA ALA A 319 -11.06 3.71 -20.10
C ALA A 319 -9.75 4.44 -19.74
N ALA A 320 -8.65 3.71 -19.58
CA ALA A 320 -7.34 4.31 -19.36
C ALA A 320 -6.84 5.10 -20.58
N ALA A 321 -7.08 4.60 -21.80
CA ALA A 321 -6.71 5.28 -23.04
C ALA A 321 -7.52 6.57 -23.27
N GLU A 322 -8.83 6.53 -23.02
CA GLU A 322 -9.71 7.71 -23.07
C GLU A 322 -9.23 8.79 -22.10
N ARG A 323 -8.95 8.40 -20.85
CA ARG A 323 -8.39 9.30 -19.83
C ARG A 323 -7.03 9.86 -20.24
N ALA A 324 -6.15 9.05 -20.81
CA ALA A 324 -4.84 9.51 -21.28
C ALA A 324 -4.98 10.53 -22.43
N ALA A 325 -5.89 10.29 -23.38
CA ALA A 325 -6.16 11.22 -24.47
C ALA A 325 -6.73 12.56 -23.95
N LEU A 326 -7.68 12.51 -23.01
CA LEU A 326 -8.22 13.68 -22.31
C LEU A 326 -7.11 14.54 -21.68
N LEU A 327 -6.19 13.92 -20.96
CA LEU A 327 -5.11 14.63 -20.25
C LEU A 327 -3.95 15.07 -21.15
N ALA A 328 -3.81 14.47 -22.33
CA ALA A 328 -2.83 14.87 -23.34
C ALA A 328 -3.29 16.15 -24.06
N GLU A 329 -4.56 16.21 -24.47
CA GLU A 329 -5.14 17.30 -25.27
C GLU A 329 -6.42 17.88 -24.63
N PRO A 330 -6.33 18.47 -23.42
CA PRO A 330 -7.52 18.96 -22.70
C PRO A 330 -8.26 20.07 -23.46
N ALA A 331 -7.56 20.92 -24.22
CA ALA A 331 -8.21 21.94 -25.05
C ALA A 331 -9.12 21.34 -26.13
N ALA A 332 -8.68 20.26 -26.78
CA ALA A 332 -9.48 19.55 -27.78
C ALA A 332 -10.69 18.86 -27.12
N ALA A 333 -10.50 18.29 -25.93
CA ALA A 333 -11.60 17.69 -25.17
C ALA A 333 -12.65 18.74 -24.77
N VAL A 334 -12.24 19.93 -24.32
CA VAL A 334 -13.18 21.04 -24.04
C VAL A 334 -13.98 21.37 -25.29
N ALA A 335 -13.31 21.55 -26.44
CA ALA A 335 -14.00 21.85 -27.70
C ALA A 335 -15.03 20.77 -28.06
N ALA A 336 -14.68 19.49 -27.91
CA ALA A 336 -15.58 18.38 -28.16
C ALA A 336 -16.82 18.38 -27.23
N THR A 337 -16.66 18.73 -25.94
CA THR A 337 -17.78 18.89 -25.01
C THR A 337 -18.73 19.99 -25.48
N TRP A 338 -18.20 21.13 -25.93
CA TRP A 338 -19.00 22.23 -26.44
C TRP A 338 -19.76 21.86 -27.71
N GLU A 339 -19.11 21.18 -28.66
CA GLU A 339 -19.74 20.68 -29.89
C GLU A 339 -20.85 19.66 -29.58
N ALA A 340 -20.64 18.77 -28.62
CA ALA A 340 -21.66 17.82 -28.19
C ALA A 340 -22.88 18.52 -27.58
N ALA A 341 -22.65 19.51 -26.71
CA ALA A 341 -23.71 20.31 -26.09
C ALA A 341 -24.52 21.09 -27.14
N LEU A 342 -23.85 21.72 -28.11
CA LEU A 342 -24.50 22.43 -29.23
C LEU A 342 -25.33 21.48 -30.11
N ALA A 343 -24.89 20.23 -30.27
CA ALA A 343 -25.62 19.21 -31.00
C ALA A 343 -26.79 18.57 -30.21
N GLY A 344 -27.07 19.04 -28.98
CA GLY A 344 -28.11 18.47 -28.11
C GLY A 344 -27.81 17.04 -27.66
N ARG A 345 -26.57 16.57 -27.81
CA ARG A 345 -26.16 15.25 -27.34
C ARG A 345 -25.95 15.33 -25.84
N ARG A 346 -26.68 14.54 -25.07
CA ARG A 346 -26.42 14.40 -23.63
C ARG A 346 -24.99 13.91 -23.45
N SER A 347 -24.16 14.74 -22.81
CA SER A 347 -22.86 14.34 -22.29
C SER A 347 -23.10 13.56 -21.00
N GLY A 348 -22.79 12.28 -21.03
CA GLY A 348 -22.75 11.44 -19.85
C GLY A 348 -22.03 10.15 -20.25
N PRO A 349 -21.18 9.59 -19.38
CA PRO A 349 -20.60 8.29 -19.65
C PRO A 349 -21.74 7.28 -19.87
N PRO A 350 -21.64 6.39 -20.87
CA PRO A 350 -22.64 5.34 -21.04
C PRO A 350 -22.77 4.55 -19.74
N PRO A 351 -23.98 4.02 -19.41
CA PRO A 351 -24.15 3.21 -18.22
C PRO A 351 -23.15 2.06 -18.26
N VAL A 352 -22.35 1.94 -17.20
CA VAL A 352 -21.38 0.87 -17.07
C VAL A 352 -22.14 -0.42 -16.83
N THR A 353 -22.12 -1.31 -17.81
CA THR A 353 -22.67 -2.66 -17.67
C THR A 353 -21.58 -3.63 -17.26
N ALA A 354 -21.93 -4.61 -16.44
CA ALA A 354 -21.04 -5.72 -16.15
C ALA A 354 -20.60 -6.39 -17.46
N GLY A 355 -19.31 -6.68 -17.56
CA GLY A 355 -18.78 -7.48 -18.66
C GLY A 355 -19.18 -8.95 -18.55
N PRO A 356 -18.85 -9.78 -19.54
CA PRO A 356 -18.92 -11.23 -19.38
C PRO A 356 -18.07 -11.69 -18.19
N PRO A 357 -18.36 -12.87 -17.60
CA PRO A 357 -17.54 -13.43 -16.53
C PRO A 357 -16.05 -13.46 -16.92
N VAL A 358 -15.20 -12.88 -16.08
CA VAL A 358 -13.76 -12.80 -16.33
C VAL A 358 -13.07 -13.83 -15.45
N ARG A 359 -12.35 -14.79 -16.04
CA ARG A 359 -11.44 -15.65 -15.29
C ARG A 359 -10.16 -14.83 -15.03
N PRO A 360 -9.72 -14.68 -13.77
CA PRO A 360 -8.55 -13.87 -13.47
C PRO A 360 -7.24 -14.53 -13.92
N VAL A 361 -7.23 -15.86 -14.11
CA VAL A 361 -6.05 -16.62 -14.53
C VAL A 361 -5.75 -16.39 -16.01
N LEU A 362 -4.55 -15.90 -16.30
CA LEU A 362 -4.06 -15.61 -17.66
C LEU A 362 -3.10 -16.68 -18.18
N ALA A 363 -2.32 -17.29 -17.30
CA ALA A 363 -1.40 -18.37 -17.65
C ALA A 363 -1.16 -19.31 -16.47
N GLU A 364 -0.92 -20.58 -16.76
CA GLU A 364 -0.60 -21.61 -15.78
C GLU A 364 0.54 -22.48 -16.29
N LEU A 365 1.39 -22.94 -15.39
CA LEU A 365 2.48 -23.87 -15.68
C LEU A 365 2.52 -24.94 -14.60
N ALA A 366 2.33 -26.21 -14.99
CA ALA A 366 2.38 -27.33 -14.04
C ALA A 366 3.77 -27.48 -13.42
N ALA A 367 3.85 -27.99 -12.20
CA ALA A 367 5.14 -28.28 -11.55
C ALA A 367 5.96 -29.29 -12.37
N ASP A 368 7.29 -29.14 -12.37
CA ASP A 368 8.21 -30.06 -13.04
C ASP A 368 9.56 -30.08 -12.31
N GLY A 369 9.89 -31.23 -11.70
CA GLY A 369 11.08 -31.37 -10.87
C GLY A 369 11.17 -30.29 -9.77
N PRO A 370 12.27 -29.51 -9.68
CA PRO A 370 12.45 -28.45 -8.68
C PRO A 370 11.66 -27.17 -9.01
N ARG A 371 11.04 -27.07 -10.20
CA ARG A 371 10.24 -25.91 -10.58
C ARG A 371 8.82 -26.06 -10.00
N PRO A 372 8.37 -25.13 -9.14
CA PRO A 372 7.02 -25.18 -8.62
C PRO A 372 5.98 -24.97 -9.74
N GLY A 373 4.75 -25.41 -9.48
CA GLY A 373 3.61 -24.99 -10.30
C GLY A 373 3.42 -23.47 -10.19
N VAL A 374 3.01 -22.83 -11.27
CA VAL A 374 2.85 -21.37 -11.34
C VAL A 374 1.46 -21.04 -11.88
N THR A 375 0.80 -20.07 -11.23
CA THR A 375 -0.43 -19.46 -11.72
C THR A 375 -0.21 -17.96 -11.84
N VAL A 376 -0.49 -17.39 -13.02
CA VAL A 376 -0.38 -15.95 -13.29
C VAL A 376 -1.78 -15.38 -13.44
N ARG A 377 -2.12 -14.41 -12.58
CA ARG A 377 -3.46 -13.80 -12.50
C ARG A 377 -3.41 -12.31 -12.78
N ALA A 378 -4.46 -11.77 -13.38
CA ALA A 378 -4.71 -10.34 -13.37
C ALA A 378 -4.92 -9.87 -11.92
N SER A 379 -4.32 -8.72 -11.57
CA SER A 379 -4.44 -8.09 -10.26
C SER A 379 -4.76 -6.60 -10.41
N GLY A 380 -5.84 -6.33 -11.15
CA GLY A 380 -6.15 -5.01 -11.69
C GLY A 380 -5.81 -4.92 -13.18
N ASP A 381 -5.86 -3.70 -13.72
CA ASP A 381 -5.71 -3.39 -15.15
C ASP A 381 -4.25 -3.12 -15.61
N HIS A 382 -3.30 -3.09 -14.66
CA HIS A 382 -1.88 -2.83 -14.93
C HIS A 382 -0.95 -3.59 -13.97
N HIS A 383 -1.45 -4.68 -13.37
CA HIS A 383 -0.63 -5.59 -12.58
C HIS A 383 -0.95 -7.05 -12.88
N LEU A 384 0.08 -7.88 -12.82
CA LEU A 384 -0.05 -9.33 -12.70
C LEU A 384 0.40 -9.79 -11.33
N LEU A 385 -0.33 -10.74 -10.75
CA LEU A 385 0.14 -11.51 -9.60
C LEU A 385 0.54 -12.91 -10.10
N LEU A 386 1.82 -13.24 -9.94
CA LEU A 386 2.31 -14.61 -10.08
C LEU A 386 2.29 -15.28 -8.71
N GLU A 387 1.70 -16.47 -8.61
CA GLU A 387 1.72 -17.32 -7.42
C GLU A 387 2.40 -18.65 -7.74
N ALA A 388 3.30 -19.10 -6.87
CA ALA A 388 4.09 -20.31 -7.08
C ALA A 388 3.84 -21.35 -5.97
N GLY A 389 3.81 -22.63 -6.37
CA GLY A 389 3.69 -23.77 -5.47
C GLY A 389 2.33 -23.87 -4.76
N PRO A 390 2.17 -24.82 -3.83
CA PRO A 390 0.98 -24.89 -2.97
C PRO A 390 0.90 -23.71 -1.99
N ALA A 391 -0.28 -23.48 -1.39
CA ALA A 391 -0.51 -22.46 -0.37
C ALA A 391 0.06 -22.87 0.99
N GLN A 392 1.39 -23.00 1.07
CA GLN A 392 2.14 -23.32 2.27
C GLN A 392 3.43 -22.49 2.32
N LEU A 393 4.06 -22.39 3.49
CA LEU A 393 5.39 -21.81 3.58
C LEU A 393 6.42 -22.81 3.04
N ASP A 394 7.06 -22.46 1.93
CA ASP A 394 8.11 -23.25 1.31
C ASP A 394 9.29 -22.36 0.90
N LEU A 395 10.45 -22.59 1.51
CA LEU A 395 11.64 -21.79 1.23
C LEU A 395 12.21 -22.10 -0.16
N ASP A 396 11.96 -23.27 -0.72
CA ASP A 396 12.36 -23.61 -2.09
C ASP A 396 11.61 -22.72 -3.07
N VAL A 397 10.29 -22.63 -2.89
CA VAL A 397 9.42 -21.73 -3.65
C VAL A 397 9.84 -20.28 -3.45
N ARG A 398 10.14 -19.86 -2.22
CA ARG A 398 10.54 -18.48 -1.96
C ARG A 398 11.84 -18.11 -2.68
N VAL A 399 12.87 -18.96 -2.60
CA VAL A 399 14.14 -18.74 -3.31
C VAL A 399 13.89 -18.79 -4.82
N TRP A 400 13.07 -19.72 -5.31
CA TRP A 400 12.69 -19.79 -6.72
C TRP A 400 12.04 -18.50 -7.22
N VAL A 401 11.08 -17.94 -6.47
CA VAL A 401 10.43 -16.65 -6.79
C VAL A 401 11.46 -15.52 -6.85
N HIS A 402 12.44 -15.52 -5.94
CA HIS A 402 13.52 -14.54 -5.96
C HIS A 402 14.37 -14.63 -7.23
N LEU A 403 14.74 -15.85 -7.63
CA LEU A 403 15.52 -16.10 -8.83
C LEU A 403 14.75 -15.70 -10.09
N LEU A 404 13.44 -15.98 -10.15
CA LEU A 404 12.58 -15.48 -11.23
C LEU A 404 12.55 -13.95 -11.27
N ALA A 405 12.36 -13.29 -10.13
CA ALA A 405 12.36 -11.84 -10.02
C ALA A 405 13.70 -11.24 -10.49
N GLN A 406 14.83 -11.85 -10.11
CA GLN A 406 16.16 -11.45 -10.57
C GLN A 406 16.30 -11.57 -12.10
N ARG A 407 15.83 -12.68 -12.70
CA ARG A 407 15.84 -12.85 -14.17
C ARG A 407 15.01 -11.79 -14.86
N LEU A 408 13.80 -11.51 -14.38
CA LEU A 408 12.94 -10.47 -14.96
C LEU A 408 13.57 -9.07 -14.84
N ARG A 409 14.17 -8.75 -13.69
CA ARG A 409 14.95 -7.50 -13.51
C ARG A 409 16.12 -7.42 -14.50
N ALA A 410 16.81 -8.53 -14.75
CA ALA A 410 17.95 -8.58 -15.67
C ALA A 410 17.58 -8.31 -17.14
N LEU A 411 16.33 -8.56 -17.54
CA LEU A 411 15.85 -8.19 -18.88
C LEU A 411 15.71 -6.67 -19.08
N ALA A 412 15.67 -5.90 -17.98
CA ALA A 412 15.58 -4.44 -17.99
C ALA A 412 14.45 -3.88 -18.90
N LEU A 413 13.29 -4.55 -18.92
CA LEU A 413 12.15 -4.17 -19.74
C LEU A 413 11.59 -2.81 -19.32
N PRO A 414 11.61 -1.77 -20.18
CA PRO A 414 11.13 -0.43 -19.79
C PRO A 414 9.65 -0.38 -19.39
N ALA A 415 8.85 -1.33 -19.88
CA ALA A 415 7.44 -1.45 -19.56
C ALA A 415 7.19 -1.99 -18.15
N VAL A 416 8.10 -2.79 -17.58
CA VAL A 416 7.98 -3.29 -16.20
C VAL A 416 8.39 -2.16 -15.26
N ARG A 417 7.41 -1.66 -14.49
CA ARG A 417 7.59 -0.47 -13.63
C ARG A 417 8.07 -0.84 -12.25
N GLU A 418 7.56 -1.93 -11.70
CA GLU A 418 7.81 -2.32 -10.33
C GLU A 418 7.61 -3.83 -10.12
N LEU A 419 8.39 -4.41 -9.22
CA LEU A 419 8.35 -5.82 -8.86
C LEU A 419 8.36 -5.96 -7.34
N VAL A 420 7.29 -6.51 -6.79
CA VAL A 420 7.18 -6.78 -5.35
C VAL A 420 7.14 -8.27 -5.12
N GLU A 421 8.13 -8.78 -4.40
CA GLU A 421 8.22 -10.18 -4.00
C GLU A 421 7.46 -10.40 -2.69
N GLY A 422 6.48 -11.30 -2.71
CA GLY A 422 5.84 -11.86 -1.52
C GLY A 422 6.52 -13.16 -1.09
N VAL A 423 5.86 -13.89 -0.18
CA VAL A 423 6.41 -15.17 0.34
C VAL A 423 6.46 -16.25 -0.75
N ARG A 424 5.38 -16.36 -1.52
CA ARG A 424 5.24 -17.35 -2.62
C ARG A 424 4.66 -16.71 -3.88
N SER A 425 4.82 -15.40 -4.00
CA SER A 425 4.22 -14.61 -5.06
C SER A 425 5.12 -13.48 -5.53
N MET A 426 4.83 -12.96 -6.71
CA MET A 426 5.45 -11.76 -7.25
C MET A 426 4.38 -10.90 -7.94
N LEU A 427 4.18 -9.68 -7.45
CA LEU A 427 3.34 -8.69 -8.11
C LEU A 427 4.20 -7.89 -9.09
N VAL A 428 3.76 -7.81 -10.34
CA VAL A 428 4.43 -7.10 -11.42
C VAL A 428 3.56 -5.95 -11.87
N GLN A 429 4.02 -4.71 -11.66
CA GLN A 429 3.39 -3.53 -12.26
C GLN A 429 3.97 -3.30 -13.65
N VAL A 430 3.10 -3.01 -14.63
CA VAL A 430 3.50 -2.83 -16.03
C VAL A 430 2.80 -1.63 -16.67
N ASP A 431 3.45 -0.98 -17.63
CA ASP A 431 2.79 -0.11 -18.60
C ASP A 431 2.13 -1.00 -19.66
N GLU A 432 0.84 -1.26 -19.45
CA GLU A 432 0.06 -2.23 -20.22
C GLU A 432 -0.09 -1.86 -21.71
N ARG A 433 0.17 -0.59 -22.05
CA ARG A 433 0.16 -0.10 -23.45
C ARG A 433 1.41 -0.52 -24.21
N ALA A 434 2.54 -0.62 -23.52
CA ALA A 434 3.80 -1.05 -24.10
C ALA A 434 3.98 -2.57 -24.02
N LEU A 435 3.45 -3.19 -22.97
CA LEU A 435 3.50 -4.64 -22.77
C LEU A 435 2.17 -5.14 -22.19
N PRO A 436 1.26 -5.65 -23.05
CA PRO A 436 -0.06 -6.14 -22.61
C PRO A 436 0.04 -7.27 -21.58
N LEU A 437 -0.94 -7.33 -20.67
CA LEU A 437 -0.96 -8.31 -19.58
C LEU A 437 -0.85 -9.78 -20.05
N PRO A 438 -1.55 -10.24 -21.12
CA PRO A 438 -1.40 -11.62 -21.60
C PRO A 438 0.03 -11.92 -22.08
N VAL A 439 0.66 -10.97 -22.77
CA VAL A 439 2.03 -11.12 -23.29
C VAL A 439 3.04 -11.20 -22.14
N LEU A 440 2.88 -10.37 -21.11
CA LEU A 440 3.70 -10.46 -19.91
C LEU A 440 3.47 -11.79 -19.17
N ALA A 441 2.24 -12.30 -19.12
CA ALA A 441 1.93 -13.58 -18.49
C ALA A 441 2.65 -14.76 -19.20
N GLU A 442 2.64 -14.78 -20.53
CA GLU A 442 3.40 -15.75 -21.33
C GLU A 442 4.91 -15.64 -21.08
N LEU A 443 5.46 -14.41 -21.04
CA LEU A 443 6.86 -14.18 -20.73
C LEU A 443 7.23 -14.70 -19.33
N LEU A 444 6.39 -14.45 -18.33
CA LEU A 444 6.62 -14.94 -16.97
C LEU A 444 6.65 -16.47 -16.91
N VAL A 445 5.76 -17.15 -17.65
CA VAL A 445 5.75 -18.62 -17.76
C VAL A 445 6.99 -19.14 -18.50
N GLN A 446 7.43 -18.45 -19.55
CA GLN A 446 8.67 -18.80 -20.25
C GLN A 446 9.87 -18.69 -19.29
N LEU A 447 10.01 -17.55 -18.61
CA LEU A 447 11.11 -17.31 -17.66
C LEU A 447 11.06 -18.30 -16.49
N ALA A 448 9.87 -18.68 -16.03
CA ALA A 448 9.69 -19.70 -15.01
C ALA A 448 10.33 -21.05 -15.40
N GLY A 449 10.27 -21.43 -16.68
CA GLY A 449 10.91 -22.63 -17.21
C GLY A 449 12.45 -22.60 -17.19
N GLU A 450 13.04 -21.42 -17.03
CA GLU A 450 14.50 -21.22 -17.11
C GLU A 450 15.14 -20.96 -15.73
N VAL A 451 14.35 -20.89 -14.66
CA VAL A 451 14.87 -20.65 -13.30
C VAL A 451 15.72 -21.87 -12.86
N PRO A 452 16.97 -21.67 -12.41
CA PRO A 452 17.80 -22.78 -11.95
C PRO A 452 17.23 -23.41 -10.68
N ASP A 453 17.62 -24.66 -10.41
CA ASP A 453 17.25 -25.35 -9.17
C ASP A 453 17.70 -24.53 -7.94
N PRO A 454 16.76 -24.07 -7.09
CA PRO A 454 17.08 -23.32 -5.87
C PRO A 454 18.09 -24.01 -4.95
N MET A 455 18.13 -25.35 -4.94
CA MET A 455 19.07 -26.13 -4.12
C MET A 455 20.54 -25.92 -4.52
N THR A 456 20.78 -25.49 -5.74
CA THR A 456 22.14 -25.28 -6.29
C THR A 456 22.65 -23.86 -6.06
N VAL A 457 21.81 -22.96 -5.55
CA VAL A 457 22.14 -21.55 -5.37
C VAL A 457 22.53 -21.26 -3.92
N THR A 458 23.61 -20.50 -3.75
CA THR A 458 23.97 -19.85 -2.50
C THR A 458 23.80 -18.35 -2.67
N LEU A 459 23.04 -17.73 -1.77
CA LEU A 459 22.81 -16.29 -1.76
C LEU A 459 23.82 -15.61 -0.85
N ASP A 460 24.43 -14.54 -1.33
CA ASP A 460 25.19 -13.60 -0.51
C ASP A 460 24.21 -12.74 0.28
N VAL A 461 24.26 -12.85 1.60
CA VAL A 461 23.32 -12.18 2.51
C VAL A 461 24.07 -11.48 3.63
N ARG A 462 23.31 -10.91 4.57
CA ARG A 462 23.87 -10.31 5.78
C ARG A 462 23.22 -10.96 6.98
N GLU A 463 24.00 -11.19 8.03
CA GLU A 463 23.40 -11.38 9.35
C GLU A 463 23.27 -10.03 10.03
N VAL A 464 22.09 -9.74 10.54
CA VAL A 464 21.75 -8.49 11.21
C VAL A 464 21.29 -8.81 12.63
N THR A 465 22.00 -8.30 13.63
CA THR A 465 21.61 -8.47 15.04
C THR A 465 20.91 -7.21 15.52
N LEU A 466 19.68 -7.37 15.99
CA LEU A 466 18.84 -6.28 16.49
C LEU A 466 18.71 -6.38 18.02
N PRO A 467 18.98 -5.30 18.79
CA PRO A 467 18.64 -5.28 20.21
C PRO A 467 17.11 -5.34 20.39
N ILE A 468 16.62 -6.12 21.35
CA ILE A 468 15.18 -6.23 21.63
C ILE A 468 14.91 -6.10 23.13
N THR A 469 13.86 -5.35 23.47
CA THR A 469 13.22 -5.48 24.78
C THR A 469 11.96 -6.29 24.58
N LEU A 470 11.95 -7.49 25.15
CA LEU A 470 10.80 -8.39 25.17
C LEU A 470 9.74 -7.85 26.15
N ASP A 471 8.48 -8.19 25.91
CA ASP A 471 7.34 -7.78 26.77
C ASP A 471 7.22 -6.27 27.01
N HIS A 472 7.61 -5.48 26.00
CA HIS A 472 7.74 -4.02 26.13
C HIS A 472 6.39 -3.34 26.46
N PRO A 473 6.32 -2.36 27.39
CA PRO A 473 5.05 -1.72 27.81
C PRO A 473 4.19 -1.12 26.68
N ALA A 474 4.82 -0.54 25.65
CA ALA A 474 4.10 -0.02 24.49
C ALA A 474 3.30 -1.09 23.71
N ALA A 475 3.72 -2.37 23.75
CA ALA A 475 2.94 -3.46 23.16
C ALA A 475 1.63 -3.69 23.92
N HIS A 476 1.67 -3.66 25.25
CA HIS A 476 0.50 -3.73 26.13
C HIS A 476 -0.45 -2.55 25.93
N GLU A 477 0.10 -1.35 25.71
CA GLU A 477 -0.71 -0.19 25.36
C GLU A 477 -1.48 -0.42 24.06
N ALA A 478 -0.86 -1.00 23.03
CA ALA A 478 -1.53 -1.31 21.77
C ALA A 478 -2.68 -2.30 21.96
N MET A 479 -2.47 -3.36 22.74
CA MET A 479 -3.49 -4.35 23.10
C MET A 479 -4.65 -3.70 23.87
N ALA A 480 -4.34 -2.84 24.84
CA ALA A 480 -5.34 -2.15 25.66
C ALA A 480 -6.16 -1.14 24.83
N ARG A 481 -5.53 -0.40 23.91
CA ARG A 481 -6.24 0.48 22.97
C ARG A 481 -7.18 -0.33 22.08
N TYR A 482 -6.68 -1.42 21.50
CA TYR A 482 -7.47 -2.30 20.63
C TYR A 482 -8.69 -2.91 21.33
N ALA A 483 -8.51 -3.47 22.52
CA ALA A 483 -9.60 -4.04 23.29
C ALA A 483 -10.67 -3.00 23.63
N ARG A 484 -10.29 -1.75 23.92
CA ARG A 484 -11.25 -0.69 24.24
C ARG A 484 -12.03 -0.17 23.02
N SER A 485 -11.37 0.01 21.88
CA SER A 485 -11.96 0.76 20.76
C SER A 485 -12.33 -0.08 19.54
N VAL A 486 -11.88 -1.34 19.48
CA VAL A 486 -12.06 -2.18 18.29
C VAL A 486 -12.75 -3.50 18.62
N ARG A 487 -12.18 -4.32 19.50
CA ARG A 487 -12.74 -5.66 19.83
C ARG A 487 -12.48 -6.04 21.30
N PRO A 488 -13.43 -5.75 22.21
CA PRO A 488 -13.27 -6.01 23.66
C PRO A 488 -13.13 -7.48 24.06
N ASP A 489 -13.63 -8.41 23.25
CA ASP A 489 -13.65 -9.85 23.49
C ASP A 489 -12.56 -10.61 22.73
N ALA A 490 -11.55 -9.89 22.21
CA ALA A 490 -10.52 -10.47 21.37
C ALA A 490 -9.69 -11.54 22.11
N PRO A 491 -9.48 -12.72 21.53
CA PRO A 491 -8.89 -13.89 22.21
C PRO A 491 -7.41 -13.74 22.54
N TRP A 492 -6.74 -12.88 21.79
CA TRP A 492 -5.33 -12.53 21.95
C TRP A 492 -5.09 -11.37 22.92
N CYS A 493 -6.15 -10.72 23.41
CA CYS A 493 -6.06 -9.69 24.44
C CYS A 493 -6.46 -10.26 25.81
N PRO A 494 -5.91 -9.75 26.93
CA PRO A 494 -5.01 -8.59 27.03
C PRO A 494 -3.52 -8.92 26.80
N ASP A 495 -3.17 -10.17 26.51
CA ASP A 495 -1.77 -10.61 26.45
C ASP A 495 -1.51 -11.50 25.22
N ASN A 496 -0.89 -10.90 24.20
CA ASN A 496 -0.52 -11.58 22.96
C ASN A 496 0.48 -12.71 23.19
N VAL A 497 1.40 -12.57 24.16
CA VAL A 497 2.45 -13.57 24.43
C VAL A 497 1.81 -14.81 25.05
N GLU A 498 0.90 -14.61 26.00
CA GLU A 498 0.12 -15.70 26.58
C GLU A 498 -0.76 -16.38 25.52
N PHE A 499 -1.31 -15.64 24.55
CA PHE A 499 -1.98 -16.26 23.40
C PHE A 499 -1.05 -17.11 22.54
N ILE A 500 0.15 -16.60 22.20
CA ILE A 500 1.16 -17.35 21.43
C ILE A 500 1.55 -18.63 22.16
N ARG A 501 1.72 -18.58 23.49
CA ARG A 501 2.00 -19.74 24.33
C ARG A 501 0.91 -20.80 24.19
N ARG A 502 -0.36 -20.42 24.40
CA ARG A 502 -1.51 -21.34 24.33
C ARG A 502 -1.63 -22.03 22.98
N VAL A 503 -1.53 -21.26 21.89
CA VAL A 503 -1.72 -21.77 20.53
C VAL A 503 -0.54 -22.61 20.03
N ASN A 504 0.60 -22.60 20.73
CA ASN A 504 1.80 -23.37 20.38
C ASN A 504 2.17 -24.47 21.40
N ASP A 505 1.30 -24.77 22.37
CA ASP A 505 1.54 -25.80 23.40
C ASP A 505 2.84 -25.62 24.19
N LEU A 506 3.17 -24.36 24.53
CA LEU A 506 4.34 -24.04 25.36
C LEU A 506 3.97 -24.10 26.85
N GLU A 507 4.93 -24.53 27.68
CA GLU A 507 4.71 -24.81 29.10
C GLU A 507 4.57 -23.51 29.89
N HIS A 508 5.46 -22.56 29.64
CA HIS A 508 5.50 -21.27 30.31
C HIS A 508 5.39 -20.11 29.31
N ARG A 509 4.91 -18.96 29.79
CA ARG A 509 4.77 -17.74 28.97
C ARG A 509 6.11 -17.30 28.39
N ASP A 510 7.16 -17.40 29.20
CA ASP A 510 8.49 -16.93 28.84
C ASP A 510 9.18 -17.84 27.80
N ASP A 511 8.74 -19.09 27.63
CA ASP A 511 9.22 -19.98 26.57
C ASP A 511 9.03 -19.36 25.17
N VAL A 512 8.04 -18.47 25.00
CA VAL A 512 7.84 -17.71 23.76
C VAL A 512 9.07 -16.85 23.47
N PHE A 513 9.62 -16.18 24.48
CA PHE A 513 10.77 -15.31 24.35
C PHE A 513 12.06 -16.09 24.09
N ASP A 514 12.21 -17.26 24.71
CA ASP A 514 13.33 -18.16 24.46
C ASP A 514 13.35 -18.61 22.99
N VAL A 515 12.20 -19.01 22.45
CA VAL A 515 12.08 -19.37 21.03
C VAL A 515 12.39 -18.17 20.13
N VAL A 516 11.89 -16.97 20.47
CA VAL A 516 12.12 -15.76 19.67
C VAL A 516 13.60 -15.37 19.61
N THR A 517 14.32 -15.52 20.71
CA THR A 517 15.73 -15.10 20.81
C THR A 517 16.71 -16.17 20.33
N ALA A 518 16.34 -17.45 20.40
CA ALA A 518 17.12 -18.56 19.85
C ALA A 518 17.07 -18.62 18.31
N ALA A 519 15.99 -18.11 17.71
CA ALA A 519 15.75 -18.19 16.28
C ALA A 519 16.73 -17.34 15.44
N THR A 520 16.99 -17.81 14.22
CA THR A 520 17.51 -16.99 13.12
C THR A 520 16.43 -16.88 12.07
N TYR A 521 16.01 -15.65 11.77
CA TYR A 521 14.92 -15.38 10.85
C TYR A 521 15.47 -14.95 9.50
N LEU A 522 14.99 -15.56 8.42
CA LEU A 522 15.27 -15.13 7.07
C LEU A 522 14.22 -14.09 6.66
N VAL A 523 14.63 -12.88 6.28
CA VAL A 523 13.74 -11.88 5.68
C VAL A 523 13.31 -12.38 4.30
N VAL A 524 12.03 -12.65 4.11
CA VAL A 524 11.48 -13.15 2.84
C VAL A 524 10.79 -12.06 2.03
N GLY A 525 10.61 -10.87 2.57
CA GLY A 525 10.05 -9.70 1.88
C GLY A 525 10.15 -8.45 2.74
N LEU A 526 9.86 -7.29 2.16
CA LEU A 526 9.83 -6.00 2.85
C LEU A 526 8.49 -5.30 2.59
N GLY A 527 8.16 -4.34 3.44
CA GLY A 527 6.90 -3.60 3.37
C GLY A 527 5.71 -4.28 4.04
N ASP A 528 5.94 -5.21 4.98
CA ASP A 528 4.94 -5.88 5.82
C ASP A 528 5.05 -5.40 7.28
N VAL A 529 4.41 -4.31 7.70
CA VAL A 529 3.74 -3.34 6.85
C VAL A 529 4.44 -1.98 6.89
N TYR A 530 4.63 -1.40 5.69
CA TYR A 530 5.27 -0.11 5.41
C TYR A 530 6.78 -0.01 5.68
N LEU A 531 7.43 0.93 5.00
CA LEU A 531 8.74 1.51 5.32
C LEU A 531 9.83 0.50 5.73
N GLY A 532 10.08 -0.49 4.89
CA GLY A 532 11.14 -1.49 5.08
C GLY A 532 10.86 -2.48 6.20
N ALA A 533 9.63 -2.54 6.74
CA ALA A 533 9.22 -3.55 7.69
C ALA A 533 9.39 -4.95 7.06
N PRO A 534 10.14 -5.87 7.69
CA PRO A 534 10.38 -7.18 7.12
C PRO A 534 9.18 -8.09 7.34
N VAL A 535 8.91 -8.97 6.39
CA VAL A 535 8.29 -10.26 6.68
C VAL A 535 9.42 -11.29 6.76
N ALA A 536 9.56 -11.95 7.90
CA ALA A 536 10.67 -12.86 8.16
C ALA A 536 10.18 -14.19 8.72
N VAL A 537 10.95 -15.25 8.50
CA VAL A 537 10.57 -16.61 8.92
C VAL A 537 11.75 -17.33 9.56
N PRO A 538 11.55 -18.11 10.63
CA PRO A 538 12.63 -18.91 11.18
C PRO A 538 13.17 -19.93 10.17
N ILE A 539 14.50 -19.92 9.99
CA ILE A 539 15.23 -20.88 9.16
C ILE A 539 15.02 -22.29 9.72
N ASP A 540 15.21 -22.45 11.03
CA ASP A 540 14.94 -23.70 11.75
C ASP A 540 13.43 -23.91 11.97
N PRO A 541 12.82 -24.99 11.44
CA PRO A 541 11.40 -25.26 11.60
C PRO A 541 10.92 -25.37 13.04
N ARG A 542 11.78 -25.74 14.00
CA ARG A 542 11.43 -25.86 15.43
C ARG A 542 11.07 -24.51 16.04
N HIS A 543 11.61 -23.42 15.50
CA HIS A 543 11.36 -22.06 15.97
C HIS A 543 10.13 -21.38 15.34
N ARG A 544 9.41 -22.06 14.43
CA ARG A 544 8.20 -21.52 13.78
C ARG A 544 7.00 -21.54 14.72
N LEU A 545 6.85 -20.49 15.53
CA LEU A 545 5.63 -20.22 16.28
C LEU A 545 4.52 -19.86 15.30
N VAL A 546 3.39 -20.57 15.36
CA VAL A 546 2.22 -20.32 14.52
C VAL A 546 1.22 -19.51 15.34
N THR A 547 0.65 -18.46 14.76
CA THR A 547 -0.40 -17.66 15.42
C THR A 547 -1.39 -17.11 14.41
N THR A 548 -2.44 -16.43 14.86
CA THR A 548 -3.35 -15.70 13.96
C THR A 548 -3.03 -14.22 13.89
N LYS A 549 -3.37 -13.61 12.76
CA LYS A 549 -3.46 -12.16 12.62
C LYS A 549 -4.73 -11.68 13.34
N TYR A 550 -4.71 -10.43 13.81
CA TYR A 550 -5.84 -9.75 14.42
C TYR A 550 -7.01 -9.67 13.44
N ASP A 551 -8.22 -9.77 13.99
CA ASP A 551 -9.47 -9.64 13.25
C ASP A 551 -10.48 -8.74 14.01
N PRO A 552 -10.78 -7.53 13.52
CA PRO A 552 -10.03 -6.82 12.48
C PRO A 552 -8.65 -6.38 12.99
N ALA A 553 -7.76 -5.96 12.10
CA ALA A 553 -6.43 -5.46 12.46
C ALA A 553 -6.48 -4.21 13.38
N ARG A 554 -5.40 -3.98 14.15
CA ARG A 554 -5.27 -2.77 14.97
C ARG A 554 -5.16 -1.52 14.09
N THR A 555 -5.71 -0.42 14.57
CA THR A 555 -5.52 0.92 13.99
C THR A 555 -4.23 1.59 14.45
N TRP A 556 -3.61 1.10 15.54
CA TRP A 556 -2.38 1.65 16.10
C TRP A 556 -1.45 0.56 16.64
N THR A 557 -0.17 0.67 16.28
CA THR A 557 0.94 -0.18 16.68
C THR A 557 2.17 0.72 16.83
N PRO A 558 2.93 0.63 17.94
CA PRO A 558 4.07 1.50 18.15
C PRO A 558 5.21 1.18 17.17
N GLN A 559 5.95 2.22 16.78
CA GLN A 559 7.09 2.07 15.88
C GLN A 559 8.12 1.05 16.42
N ASN A 560 8.51 0.14 15.55
CA ASN A 560 9.43 -0.98 15.75
C ASN A 560 9.00 -1.96 16.84
N ALA A 561 7.70 -2.07 17.08
CA ALA A 561 7.16 -3.27 17.70
C ALA A 561 7.58 -4.49 16.86
N VAL A 562 7.85 -5.59 17.55
CA VAL A 562 8.13 -6.90 16.95
C VAL A 562 6.89 -7.75 17.16
N GLY A 563 6.39 -8.36 16.09
CA GLY A 563 5.19 -9.19 16.17
C GLY A 563 5.26 -10.46 15.33
N ILE A 564 4.40 -11.42 15.64
CA ILE A 564 4.26 -12.71 14.95
C ILE A 564 2.84 -12.83 14.39
N GLY A 565 2.68 -13.24 13.13
CA GLY A 565 1.38 -13.40 12.46
C GLY A 565 1.45 -14.55 11.47
N GLY A 566 0.60 -15.56 11.61
CA GLY A 566 0.88 -16.85 10.99
C GLY A 566 2.19 -17.41 11.55
N VAL A 567 3.09 -17.83 10.68
CA VAL A 567 4.47 -18.25 11.00
C VAL A 567 5.51 -17.14 10.84
N TYR A 568 5.07 -15.92 10.52
CA TYR A 568 5.97 -14.82 10.15
C TYR A 568 6.22 -13.88 11.31
N LEU A 569 7.42 -13.30 11.30
CA LEU A 569 7.83 -12.20 12.15
C LEU A 569 7.86 -10.89 11.36
N CYS A 570 7.42 -9.81 12.01
CA CYS A 570 7.43 -8.45 11.51
C CYS A 570 8.15 -7.50 12.48
N VAL A 571 8.83 -6.48 11.95
CA VAL A 571 9.25 -5.29 12.70
C VAL A 571 8.61 -4.05 12.07
N TYR A 572 7.67 -3.42 12.78
CA TYR A 572 6.92 -2.28 12.24
C TYR A 572 7.83 -1.07 11.96
N GLY A 573 7.98 -0.64 10.71
CA GLY A 573 8.91 0.43 10.31
C GLY A 573 8.53 1.82 10.84
N MET A 574 7.25 2.00 11.15
CA MET A 574 6.61 3.23 11.57
C MET A 574 5.49 2.96 12.58
N GLU A 575 5.00 4.01 13.21
CA GLU A 575 3.75 3.96 13.95
C GLU A 575 2.57 3.89 12.96
N GLY A 576 1.61 3.00 13.21
CA GLY A 576 0.50 2.80 12.25
C GLY A 576 -0.34 1.55 12.51
N PRO A 577 -1.19 1.13 11.54
CA PRO A 577 -2.00 -0.07 11.68
C PRO A 577 -1.14 -1.35 11.70
N GLY A 578 -1.67 -2.44 12.26
CA GLY A 578 -0.95 -3.71 12.33
C GLY A 578 -1.79 -4.90 12.78
N GLY A 579 -1.51 -6.08 12.21
CA GLY A 579 -2.27 -7.30 12.46
C GLY A 579 -1.55 -8.36 13.29
N TYR A 580 -0.25 -8.24 13.57
CA TYR A 580 0.53 -9.33 14.17
C TYR A 580 0.47 -9.30 15.70
N GLN A 581 0.61 -10.45 16.35
CA GLN A 581 0.71 -10.61 17.80
C GLN A 581 2.04 -10.06 18.31
N LEU A 582 2.02 -9.03 19.14
CA LEU A 582 3.21 -8.32 19.60
C LEU A 582 3.97 -9.08 20.69
N VAL A 583 5.30 -9.18 20.57
CA VAL A 583 6.19 -9.87 21.52
C VAL A 583 7.27 -8.97 22.15
N GLY A 584 7.56 -7.83 21.53
CA GLY A 584 8.59 -6.91 22.02
C GLY A 584 8.75 -5.66 21.17
N ARG A 585 9.85 -4.93 21.37
CA ARG A 585 10.20 -3.74 20.59
C ARG A 585 11.71 -3.71 20.33
N THR A 586 12.11 -3.20 19.18
CA THR A 586 13.52 -3.12 18.74
C THR A 586 13.89 -1.69 18.28
N VAL A 587 15.05 -1.51 17.65
CA VAL A 587 15.53 -0.26 17.06
C VAL A 587 14.82 0.09 15.73
N PRO A 588 14.91 1.33 15.24
CA PRO A 588 14.42 1.69 13.91
C PRO A 588 14.99 0.78 12.82
N VAL A 589 14.11 0.25 11.98
CA VAL A 589 14.46 -0.44 10.72
C VAL A 589 14.31 0.47 9.49
N TRP A 590 13.87 1.71 9.73
CA TRP A 590 13.72 2.79 8.77
C TRP A 590 14.37 4.05 9.30
N ARG A 591 15.19 4.71 8.46
CA ARG A 591 15.91 5.95 8.76
C ARG A 591 15.91 6.86 7.54
N HIS A 592 14.97 7.80 7.49
CA HIS A 592 14.93 8.81 6.43
C HIS A 592 15.55 10.12 6.93
N VAL A 593 16.60 10.57 6.23
CA VAL A 593 17.24 11.88 6.47
C VAL A 593 17.01 12.73 5.21
N PRO A 594 16.24 13.83 5.30
CA PRO A 594 16.00 14.71 4.16
C PRO A 594 17.29 15.14 3.46
N GLY A 595 17.31 15.05 2.13
CA GLY A 595 18.49 15.39 1.32
C GLY A 595 19.60 14.34 1.28
N SER A 596 19.52 13.27 2.07
CA SER A 596 20.47 12.16 2.01
C SER A 596 20.22 11.25 0.80
N THR A 597 21.29 10.69 0.24
CA THR A 597 21.23 9.63 -0.79
C THR A 597 21.22 8.22 -0.19
N ALA A 598 21.36 8.10 1.14
CA ALA A 598 21.31 6.82 1.83
C ALA A 598 19.91 6.20 1.69
N LYS A 599 19.87 4.88 1.44
CA LYS A 599 18.61 4.13 1.41
C LYS A 599 17.99 4.15 2.81
N PRO A 600 16.72 4.56 2.97
CA PRO A 600 16.14 4.66 4.31
C PRO A 600 15.80 3.32 4.96
N TRP A 601 15.54 2.27 4.17
CA TRP A 601 15.31 0.92 4.70
C TRP A 601 16.63 0.25 5.08
N LEU A 602 16.76 -0.16 6.34
CA LEU A 602 18.02 -0.69 6.88
C LEU A 602 18.16 -2.21 6.68
N LEU A 603 17.03 -2.90 6.51
CA LEU A 603 16.95 -4.33 6.23
C LEU A 603 16.82 -4.61 4.73
N ARG A 604 17.19 -5.81 4.31
CA ARG A 604 17.14 -6.30 2.93
C ARG A 604 16.47 -7.67 2.89
N GLN A 605 15.89 -7.99 1.74
CA GLN A 605 15.46 -9.36 1.45
C GLN A 605 16.65 -10.31 1.65
N PHE A 606 16.38 -11.46 2.25
CA PHE A 606 17.32 -12.51 2.67
C PHE A 606 18.31 -12.15 3.78
N ASP A 607 18.20 -10.98 4.42
CA ASP A 607 18.92 -10.77 5.68
C ASP A 607 18.54 -11.86 6.70
N ARG A 608 19.55 -12.35 7.44
CA ARG A 608 19.40 -13.27 8.56
C ARG A 608 19.29 -12.44 9.84
N LEU A 609 18.09 -12.24 10.36
CA LEU A 609 17.84 -11.48 11.58
C LEU A 609 18.07 -12.36 12.81
N ARG A 610 18.73 -11.77 13.81
CA ARG A 610 18.83 -12.30 15.18
C ARG A 610 18.46 -11.21 16.17
N PHE A 611 17.96 -11.61 17.33
CA PHE A 611 17.65 -10.68 18.40
C PHE A 611 18.59 -10.85 19.59
N ALA A 612 19.04 -9.73 20.14
CA ALA A 612 19.84 -9.67 21.36
C ALA A 612 19.03 -8.98 22.47
N PRO A 613 18.62 -9.68 23.54
CA PRO A 613 17.86 -9.06 24.63
C PRO A 613 18.63 -7.92 25.30
N VAL A 614 17.95 -6.80 25.54
CA VAL A 614 18.47 -5.62 26.25
C VAL A 614 17.40 -5.04 27.18
N THR A 615 17.82 -4.25 28.17
CA THR A 615 16.88 -3.54 29.05
C THR A 615 16.12 -2.46 28.27
N ALA A 616 14.98 -2.02 28.80
CA ALA A 616 14.19 -0.94 28.19
C ALA A 616 14.96 0.38 28.10
N GLU A 617 15.83 0.67 29.08
CA GLU A 617 16.70 1.85 29.11
C GLU A 617 17.75 1.78 28.01
N GLU A 618 18.49 0.66 27.91
CA GLU A 618 19.48 0.48 26.84
C GLU A 618 18.83 0.54 25.45
N LEU A 619 17.65 -0.06 25.29
CA LEU A 619 16.92 0.03 24.03
C LEU A 619 16.55 1.48 23.69
N ALA A 620 16.13 2.29 24.67
CA ALA A 620 15.78 3.69 24.44
C ALA A 620 16.97 4.49 23.90
N ASP A 621 18.15 4.31 24.49
CA ASP A 621 19.39 4.96 24.06
C ASP A 621 19.79 4.54 22.64
N ARG A 622 19.83 3.23 22.37
CA ARG A 622 20.15 2.70 21.03
C ARG A 622 19.13 3.16 19.98
N ARG A 623 17.85 3.20 20.31
CA ARG A 623 16.79 3.70 19.42
C ARG A 623 17.06 5.15 19.02
N ALA A 624 17.43 6.01 19.97
CA ALA A 624 17.76 7.40 19.70
C ALA A 624 19.03 7.53 18.84
N ALA A 625 20.08 6.75 19.14
CA ALA A 625 21.33 6.74 18.38
C ALA A 625 21.12 6.30 16.92
N VAL A 626 20.38 5.20 16.69
CA VAL A 626 20.07 4.70 15.35
C VAL A 626 19.23 5.72 14.57
N ALA A 627 18.19 6.30 15.18
CA ALA A 627 17.34 7.31 14.55
C ALA A 627 18.13 8.57 14.14
N ALA A 628 19.06 9.01 14.99
CA ALA A 628 19.92 10.17 14.71
C ALA A 628 21.07 9.87 13.72
N GLY A 629 21.29 8.60 13.37
CA GLY A 629 22.42 8.20 12.53
C GLY A 629 23.76 8.09 13.25
N ALA A 630 23.78 8.14 14.59
CA ALA A 630 24.98 7.99 15.41
C ALA A 630 25.41 6.52 15.56
N GLU A 631 24.46 5.59 15.44
CA GLU A 631 24.69 4.13 15.40
C GLU A 631 24.03 3.56 14.12
N ASP A 632 24.60 2.47 13.58
CA ASP A 632 23.98 1.67 12.52
C ASP A 632 23.68 0.27 13.05
N LEU A 633 22.88 -0.51 12.31
CA LEU A 633 22.58 -1.89 12.70
C LEU A 633 23.87 -2.72 12.75
N GLN A 634 23.93 -3.68 13.68
CA GLN A 634 25.04 -4.62 13.75
C GLN A 634 24.92 -5.62 12.60
N VAL A 635 25.78 -5.48 11.60
CA VAL A 635 25.73 -6.24 10.35
C VAL A 635 27.06 -6.95 10.10
N ARG A 636 27.00 -8.23 9.73
CA ARG A 636 28.16 -8.98 9.22
C ARG A 636 27.82 -9.73 7.93
N PRO A 637 28.78 -9.94 7.01
CA PRO A 637 28.59 -10.80 5.85
C PRO A 637 28.17 -12.22 6.27
N ALA A 638 27.27 -12.83 5.50
CA ALA A 638 26.83 -14.20 5.68
C ALA A 638 26.37 -14.80 4.33
N THR A 639 26.08 -16.09 4.32
CA THR A 639 25.48 -16.77 3.18
C THR A 639 24.18 -17.47 3.60
N PHE A 640 23.32 -17.75 2.63
CA PHE A 640 22.14 -18.59 2.81
C PHE A 640 22.02 -19.57 1.64
N SER A 641 21.73 -20.84 1.94
CA SER A 641 21.41 -21.85 0.93
C SER A 641 20.34 -22.79 1.45
N LEU A 642 19.57 -23.41 0.57
CA LEU A 642 18.56 -24.39 1.01
C LEU A 642 19.19 -25.67 1.56
N ALA A 643 20.47 -25.93 1.23
CA ALA A 643 21.22 -27.04 1.81
C ALA A 643 21.37 -26.95 3.33
N GLU A 644 21.55 -25.74 3.91
CA GLU A 644 21.58 -25.59 5.38
C GLU A 644 20.20 -25.87 6.01
N VAL A 645 19.11 -25.51 5.34
CA VAL A 645 17.74 -25.83 5.79
C VAL A 645 17.51 -27.34 5.80
N ARG A 646 17.87 -28.03 4.70
CA ARG A 646 17.73 -29.49 4.57
C ARG A 646 18.59 -30.25 5.59
N ALA A 647 19.78 -29.74 5.91
CA ALA A 647 20.65 -30.32 6.93
C ALA A 647 20.00 -30.24 8.32
N LEU A 648 19.41 -29.09 8.68
CA LEU A 648 18.66 -28.93 9.94
C LEU A 648 17.44 -29.85 9.99
N GLU A 649 16.66 -29.91 8.91
CA GLU A 649 15.49 -30.78 8.81
C GLU A 649 15.85 -32.25 8.98
N SER A 650 16.97 -32.69 8.39
CA SER A 650 17.45 -34.07 8.51
C SER A 650 17.99 -34.37 9.91
N ALA A 651 18.79 -33.47 10.49
CA ALA A 651 19.41 -33.65 11.80
C ALA A 651 18.37 -33.68 12.94
N HIS A 652 17.27 -32.94 12.79
CA HIS A 652 16.25 -32.77 13.83
C HIS A 652 14.86 -33.30 13.42
N ALA A 653 14.79 -34.22 12.45
CA ALA A 653 13.52 -34.69 11.86
C ALA A 653 12.48 -35.15 12.90
N ALA A 654 12.91 -35.95 13.89
CA ALA A 654 12.03 -36.46 14.94
C ALA A 654 11.49 -35.32 15.82
N GLU A 655 12.36 -34.42 16.27
CA GLU A 655 12.00 -33.27 17.10
C GLU A 655 11.06 -32.31 16.36
N ILE A 656 11.35 -32.01 15.09
CA ILE A 656 10.50 -31.20 14.21
C ILE A 656 9.11 -31.84 14.08
N GLY A 657 9.05 -33.16 13.86
CA GLY A 657 7.78 -33.90 13.77
C GLY A 657 6.96 -33.82 15.05
N THR A 658 7.60 -33.98 16.22
CA THR A 658 6.96 -33.87 17.53
C THR A 658 6.44 -32.44 17.77
N VAL A 659 7.27 -31.42 17.55
CA VAL A 659 6.90 -30.01 17.74
C VAL A 659 5.74 -29.62 16.81
N ARG A 660 5.78 -30.00 15.53
CA ARG A 660 4.70 -29.72 14.57
C ARG A 660 3.39 -30.36 14.99
N THR A 661 3.42 -31.62 15.44
CA THR A 661 2.23 -32.34 15.89
C THR A 661 1.59 -31.67 17.11
N ARG A 662 2.41 -31.36 18.13
CA ARG A 662 1.94 -30.68 19.35
C ARG A 662 1.32 -29.31 19.04
N ARG A 663 2.03 -28.49 18.25
CA ARG A 663 1.55 -27.15 17.86
C ARG A 663 0.27 -27.21 17.03
N ARG A 664 0.15 -28.16 16.09
CA ARG A 664 -1.07 -28.35 15.30
C ARG A 664 -2.27 -28.69 16.20
N ALA A 665 -2.09 -29.61 17.13
CA ALA A 665 -3.15 -29.97 18.08
C ALA A 665 -3.59 -28.78 18.95
N ALA A 666 -2.65 -27.97 19.45
CA ALA A 666 -2.98 -26.75 20.21
C ALA A 666 -3.65 -25.68 19.35
N PHE A 667 -3.22 -25.50 18.10
CA PHE A 667 -3.85 -24.61 17.14
C PHE A 667 -5.30 -25.02 16.87
N ASP A 668 -5.55 -26.31 16.64
CA ASP A 668 -6.89 -26.85 16.41
C ASP A 668 -7.79 -26.71 17.65
N ALA A 669 -7.23 -26.96 18.84
CA ALA A 669 -7.94 -26.78 20.10
C ALA A 669 -8.31 -25.32 20.36
N GLU A 670 -7.39 -24.39 20.10
CA GLU A 670 -7.66 -22.96 20.24
C GLU A 670 -8.72 -22.52 19.23
N ARG A 671 -8.63 -22.95 17.96
CA ARG A 671 -9.66 -22.71 16.93
C ARG A 671 -11.05 -23.17 17.39
N ALA A 672 -11.16 -24.39 17.92
CA ALA A 672 -12.44 -24.94 18.38
C ALA A 672 -13.06 -24.13 19.55
N ARG A 673 -12.24 -23.59 20.45
CA ARG A 673 -12.70 -22.71 21.54
C ARG A 673 -13.33 -21.41 21.03
N TRP A 674 -12.87 -20.92 19.89
CA TRP A 674 -13.35 -19.67 19.30
C TRP A 674 -14.49 -19.87 18.31
N GLY A 675 -14.54 -20.99 17.59
CA GLY A 675 -15.67 -21.31 16.71
C GLY A 675 -17.00 -21.56 17.43
N THR A 676 -17.02 -21.59 18.77
CA THR A 676 -18.20 -21.82 19.62
C THR A 676 -18.68 -20.57 20.37
N ARG A 677 -18.00 -19.43 20.19
CA ARG A 677 -18.37 -18.12 20.74
C ARG A 677 -18.84 -17.21 19.61
#